data_AF-A0A7U9SL27-F1
#
_entry.id   AF-A0A7U9SL27-F1
#
_cell.length_a   1.000
_cell.length_b   1.000
_cell.length_c   1.000
_cell.angle_alpha   90.00
_cell.angle_beta   90.00
_cell.angle_gamma   90.00
#
_symmetry.space_group_name_H-M   'P 1'
#
loop_
_entity.id
_entity.type
_entity.pdbx_description
1 polymer ?
#
loop_
_entity_poly.entity_id
_entity_poly.type
_entity_poly.pdbx_seq_one_letter_code
_entity_poly.pdbx_strand_id
1 'polypeptide(L)'
;MKERKKRLKRLLAVALSLVVIGGSVNLPVLTSFAEDEADGSVTPVTQTEGLDVSETEPEISDEQTPAPTEATPTETTPTETTPTETEGQGGSEEAGSEGETSTINVEVKGTNVDLPDNDELFAGYVDQLFYAGANDGIATLGEVGADKLTDPKKKAVYDNLKSQIEKIAAGTVTSTSGIKISYPVSWTLETLGITASDSTSVINAVKSKLAADIDPIISYLLMDCPYDFYWFDKTAGYAYRFDLTSGGGKYNVSQLTFEFAVAYEYQGAGGWTQIDAGKVSGVKAAADNAKAIVAKHADKSDYEKLAAYCQEICDLVSYYDDAAADSSMPYGNPWQLIWVFDGNPNTNVVCEGYAKAFQYLCDLSTFSGNTVCYTICGEMDGGTGAGGHMWNIVTLDGKNYMVDITNSDEGTIGSDGELFLAGTKANADGSYTFTIWGEDIKFIYDDDQLSLFGAEVLKLSETNYVQKPKLTINMPAVSVTYGDAVSENVLNGCSVTDEDKNAVDGIVVWASSVTSYGNAGQNTLKAVFIPKDMDTYASETFSVKVTVNPRPITVTAQKAEKVYGEEDPALKYVVDSTTPLVTGESLAGALARDKGEDVKKDGYAINVGTLASENPNYKITFTGNVFEIKPTSNYTASAAKEQNVVAGVGAFAKPVFTGVNNEEIPGAVTYSYKDVSGMTYEEVVSELAKLKVGDTAKVTYTFVPGNGNYIGRQEDILFTVRDIEFIVDGQQATIKNAVTVKSNPIYGDSWTDIVKIKKLTAKVGDESDSEAGHFTLDVSGMPKAGEGQAFRVLYNGKLGGKEFKDQEVCSGVVTVAPKALTWDVSGLQAVDSQKTLVGNTATLFGELKVSGILSADVSDVTFSPESRLVGTYADTKPGEQKVTLAWEDADYTAALTGTKSGNYTLPASLPEITGRINAVYEDTNVPESTDEVQYKLVFETGISQVPETLKDNEKLNTPAKIEEQMKSEIKKKLPEAGDSVEVYDVVLMIKDKNGNWEKATQENFPKNGLTVTLSYPKGTGKASHDFAAAHMFTVEMNGHKPGEVEFPTVEKGDAIQFKVTSLSPISLGWKEVKAVGGTGNNTITNSIPRKSGAPKTGDTNTILLYALFLMLGAAGVGYSVKRRTMR
;
A
#
# COMPACT_ATOMS: atom_id res chain seq x y z
N MET A 1 1.09 -10.26 17.28
CA MET A 1 2.41 -10.44 16.58
C MET A 1 3.49 -9.39 16.91
N LYS A 2 3.20 -8.07 16.96
CA LYS A 2 4.24 -7.03 17.21
C LYS A 2 5.04 -7.26 18.52
N GLU A 3 4.41 -7.64 19.64
CA GLU A 3 5.08 -8.06 20.89
C GLU A 3 6.16 -9.14 20.69
N ARG A 4 5.88 -10.21 19.92
CA ARG A 4 6.83 -11.32 19.70
C ARG A 4 8.07 -10.83 18.95
N LYS A 5 7.93 -9.97 17.92
CA LYS A 5 9.08 -9.34 17.24
C LYS A 5 9.87 -8.42 18.18
N LYS A 6 9.22 -7.75 19.14
CA LYS A 6 9.86 -6.86 20.13
C LYS A 6 10.66 -7.64 21.18
N ARG A 7 10.14 -8.78 21.67
CA ARG A 7 10.88 -9.72 22.54
C ARG A 7 12.05 -10.40 21.81
N LEU A 8 11.86 -10.83 20.57
CA LEU A 8 12.92 -11.52 19.79
C LEU A 8 14.12 -10.59 19.50
N LYS A 9 13.88 -9.30 19.21
CA LYS A 9 14.97 -8.31 19.06
C LYS A 9 15.73 -8.05 20.37
N ARG A 10 15.07 -8.10 21.54
CA ARG A 10 15.76 -7.98 22.84
C ARG A 10 16.59 -9.22 23.18
N LEU A 11 16.11 -10.43 22.85
CA LEU A 11 16.86 -11.68 23.00
C LEU A 11 18.10 -11.75 22.08
N LEU A 12 17.99 -11.30 20.82
CA LEU A 12 19.14 -11.22 19.92
C LEU A 12 20.21 -10.22 20.40
N ALA A 13 19.80 -9.10 21.00
CA ALA A 13 20.72 -8.09 21.52
C ALA A 13 21.55 -8.60 22.71
N VAL A 14 20.98 -9.45 23.57
CA VAL A 14 21.69 -10.07 24.70
C VAL A 14 22.58 -11.23 24.26
N ALA A 15 22.17 -12.01 23.25
CA ALA A 15 22.97 -13.11 22.72
C ALA A 15 24.25 -12.66 21.99
N LEU A 16 24.30 -11.42 21.47
CA LEU A 16 25.48 -10.88 20.81
C LEU A 16 26.54 -10.28 21.76
N SER A 17 26.29 -10.23 23.07
CA SER A 17 27.17 -9.59 24.06
C SER A 17 28.17 -10.53 24.75
N LEU A 18 28.25 -11.82 24.34
CA LEU A 18 28.96 -12.88 25.08
C LEU A 18 30.13 -13.54 24.32
N VAL A 19 30.59 -12.98 23.20
CA VAL A 19 31.79 -13.44 22.49
C VAL A 19 32.67 -12.23 22.13
N VAL A 20 34.00 -12.43 22.15
CA VAL A 20 35.09 -11.46 21.96
C VAL A 20 35.50 -10.68 23.22
N ILE A 21 36.38 -11.32 24.00
CA ILE A 21 37.39 -10.63 24.81
C ILE A 21 38.68 -10.58 23.98
N GLY A 22 39.27 -9.39 23.82
CA GLY A 22 40.67 -9.22 23.44
C GLY A 22 40.93 -8.36 22.19
N GLY A 23 41.60 -7.21 22.39
CA GLY A 23 42.26 -6.44 21.32
C GLY A 23 41.89 -4.96 21.26
N SER A 24 42.71 -4.11 21.87
CA SER A 24 42.53 -2.64 21.92
C SER A 24 43.08 -1.94 20.66
N VAL A 25 42.28 -1.08 20.02
CA VAL A 25 42.76 0.04 19.16
C VAL A 25 41.82 1.24 19.32
N ASN A 26 42.36 2.46 19.25
CA ASN A 26 41.68 3.69 19.69
C ASN A 26 41.61 4.76 18.57
N LEU A 27 40.40 5.21 18.22
CA LEU A 27 40.04 6.44 17.46
C LEU A 27 40.56 6.61 16.00
N PRO A 28 39.97 7.51 15.14
CA PRO A 28 39.21 8.72 15.47
C PRO A 28 37.82 8.92 14.80
N VAL A 29 37.22 10.07 15.14
CA VAL A 29 35.86 10.59 14.83
C VAL A 29 35.83 11.44 13.55
N LEU A 30 34.71 11.42 12.82
CA LEU A 30 34.09 12.48 11.95
C LEU A 30 32.76 11.87 11.41
N THR A 31 31.52 12.18 11.82
CA THR A 31 30.68 13.41 11.88
C THR A 31 30.16 13.95 10.53
N SER A 32 28.92 14.49 10.58
CA SER A 32 28.04 14.97 9.48
C SER A 32 27.40 13.86 8.60
N PHE A 33 26.11 13.88 8.22
CA PHE A 33 25.07 14.94 8.27
C PHE A 33 23.70 14.43 8.74
N ALA A 34 22.97 15.20 9.56
CA ALA A 34 21.50 15.17 9.72
C ALA A 34 21.00 16.39 10.53
N GLU A 35 20.28 17.30 9.87
CA GLU A 35 19.49 18.49 10.31
C GLU A 35 18.98 19.11 8.98
N ASP A 36 17.82 19.78 8.81
CA ASP A 36 16.74 20.28 9.69
C ASP A 36 15.59 19.25 9.94
N GLU A 37 14.70 19.31 10.96
CA GLU A 37 14.07 20.42 11.74
C GLU A 37 13.01 21.23 10.91
N ALA A 38 12.00 21.98 11.43
CA ALA A 38 11.28 22.17 12.72
C ALA A 38 9.99 22.99 12.39
N ASP A 39 8.92 23.18 13.19
CA ASP A 39 8.29 22.58 14.39
C ASP A 39 6.75 22.86 14.24
N GLY A 40 5.91 22.50 15.22
CA GLY A 40 4.52 22.98 15.31
C GLY A 40 3.81 22.73 16.65
N SER A 41 4.52 22.82 17.77
CA SER A 41 3.90 22.73 19.11
C SER A 41 3.05 23.97 19.49
N VAL A 42 2.19 23.86 20.51
CA VAL A 42 1.96 24.84 21.62
C VAL A 42 0.92 24.29 22.62
N THR A 43 0.96 24.84 23.84
CA THR A 43 0.54 24.31 25.15
C THR A 43 -0.90 24.62 25.61
N PRO A 44 -1.37 24.01 26.73
CA PRO A 44 -2.60 24.39 27.43
C PRO A 44 -2.36 25.15 28.75
N VAL A 45 -3.22 26.12 29.09
CA VAL A 45 -3.41 26.67 30.46
C VAL A 45 -4.90 26.95 30.73
N THR A 46 -5.30 26.80 32.00
CA THR A 46 -6.67 26.78 32.57
C THR A 46 -7.21 28.12 33.08
N GLN A 47 -8.50 28.12 33.47
CA GLN A 47 -9.25 29.02 34.41
C GLN A 47 -10.24 30.01 33.75
N THR A 48 -11.42 30.35 34.27
CA THR A 48 -12.53 29.74 35.08
C THR A 48 -13.51 30.89 35.40
N GLU A 49 -14.79 30.59 35.63
CA GLU A 49 -15.89 31.50 36.09
C GLU A 49 -16.34 32.59 35.08
N GLY A 50 -17.61 32.98 34.97
CA GLY A 50 -18.87 32.48 35.56
C GLY A 50 -20.02 33.50 35.40
N LEU A 51 -21.29 33.05 35.52
CA LEU A 51 -22.53 33.86 35.76
C LEU A 51 -22.99 34.82 34.61
N ASP A 52 -24.28 35.13 34.36
CA ASP A 52 -25.62 34.67 34.84
C ASP A 52 -26.74 35.22 33.90
N VAL A 53 -27.99 34.72 34.04
CA VAL A 53 -29.33 35.25 33.58
C VAL A 53 -29.59 35.60 32.07
N SER A 54 -30.80 35.50 31.49
CA SER A 54 -32.17 35.14 31.98
C SER A 54 -33.15 34.80 30.82
N GLU A 55 -34.12 33.91 31.10
CA GLU A 55 -35.56 33.90 30.68
C GLU A 55 -35.94 34.11 29.18
N THR A 56 -36.65 33.18 28.53
CA THR A 56 -38.13 33.09 28.65
C THR A 56 -38.72 31.79 28.05
N GLU A 57 -39.66 31.18 28.77
CA GLU A 57 -40.71 30.22 28.34
C GLU A 57 -42.09 30.92 28.47
N PRO A 58 -43.29 30.36 28.14
CA PRO A 58 -43.71 28.95 27.91
C PRO A 58 -44.51 28.77 26.57
N GLU A 59 -45.20 27.67 26.18
CA GLU A 59 -46.21 26.83 26.87
C GLU A 59 -46.41 25.41 26.26
N ILE A 60 -46.39 24.39 27.15
CA ILE A 60 -47.25 23.19 27.28
C ILE A 60 -47.97 22.66 26.02
N SER A 61 -47.86 21.40 25.60
CA SER A 61 -48.54 20.21 26.19
C SER A 61 -48.41 19.00 25.22
N ASP A 62 -48.60 17.70 25.54
CA ASP A 62 -48.58 16.89 26.79
C ASP A 62 -48.23 15.43 26.35
N GLU A 63 -47.22 14.78 26.95
CA GLU A 63 -47.33 13.68 27.96
C GLU A 63 -47.52 12.21 27.44
N GLN A 64 -46.62 11.32 27.93
CA GLN A 64 -46.70 9.86 28.13
C GLN A 64 -46.53 8.78 27.01
N THR A 65 -45.48 7.97 27.24
CA THR A 65 -45.23 6.53 26.96
C THR A 65 -46.46 5.62 27.16
N PRO A 66 -46.58 4.39 26.58
CA PRO A 66 -45.52 3.36 26.51
C PRO A 66 -45.51 2.40 25.27
N ALA A 67 -44.62 1.40 25.28
CA ALA A 67 -44.73 0.12 24.52
C ALA A 67 -45.82 -0.81 25.16
N PRO A 68 -46.25 -1.99 24.63
CA PRO A 68 -45.54 -2.92 23.73
C PRO A 68 -46.39 -3.83 22.75
N THR A 69 -45.72 -4.85 22.16
CA THR A 69 -46.20 -6.23 21.80
C THR A 69 -47.03 -6.59 20.53
N GLU A 70 -46.64 -7.74 19.93
CA GLU A 70 -47.44 -8.77 19.19
C GLU A 70 -48.09 -8.42 17.81
N ALA A 71 -48.26 -9.31 16.81
CA ALA A 71 -47.79 -10.70 16.54
C ALA A 71 -47.90 -11.04 15.01
N THR A 72 -47.49 -12.26 14.62
CA THR A 72 -47.59 -12.96 13.30
C THR A 72 -49.03 -13.04 12.73
N PRO A 73 -49.34 -13.37 11.42
CA PRO A 73 -49.06 -14.72 10.83
C PRO A 73 -49.04 -14.96 9.28
N THR A 74 -48.64 -16.20 8.89
CA THR A 74 -48.99 -17.11 7.75
C THR A 74 -49.51 -16.68 6.34
N GLU A 75 -48.77 -17.17 5.30
CA GLU A 75 -49.14 -18.23 4.30
C GLU A 75 -50.06 -18.01 3.05
N THR A 76 -49.71 -18.74 1.97
CA THR A 76 -50.49 -19.24 0.79
C THR A 76 -50.45 -18.53 -0.60
N THR A 77 -50.40 -19.40 -1.63
CA THR A 77 -50.26 -19.23 -3.11
C THR A 77 -51.60 -18.94 -3.82
N PRO A 78 -51.67 -18.61 -5.15
CA PRO A 78 -51.72 -19.64 -6.22
C PRO A 78 -51.21 -19.23 -7.65
N THR A 79 -51.46 -20.10 -8.64
CA THR A 79 -50.90 -20.15 -10.02
C THR A 79 -51.95 -19.90 -11.14
N GLU A 80 -51.50 -19.80 -12.41
CA GLU A 80 -52.25 -19.97 -13.70
C GLU A 80 -53.22 -18.84 -14.17
N THR A 81 -53.56 -18.63 -15.47
CA THR A 81 -53.36 -19.36 -16.75
C THR A 81 -53.33 -18.42 -18.01
N THR A 82 -53.01 -18.98 -19.21
CA THR A 82 -52.94 -18.40 -20.58
C THR A 82 -54.28 -17.94 -21.21
N PRO A 83 -54.30 -17.23 -22.37
CA PRO A 83 -54.74 -17.86 -23.64
C PRO A 83 -54.11 -17.33 -24.97
N THR A 84 -54.64 -17.78 -26.12
CA THR A 84 -53.99 -17.95 -27.45
C THR A 84 -54.45 -17.01 -28.60
N GLU A 85 -53.63 -16.92 -29.66
CA GLU A 85 -53.79 -16.44 -31.07
C GLU A 85 -55.12 -15.85 -31.63
N THR A 86 -55.02 -14.81 -32.50
CA THR A 86 -55.38 -14.87 -33.95
C THR A 86 -54.95 -13.62 -34.78
N GLU A 87 -54.98 -13.75 -36.11
CA GLU A 87 -54.50 -12.87 -37.22
C GLU A 87 -55.17 -11.47 -37.32
N GLY A 88 -54.66 -10.43 -38.02
CA GLY A 88 -53.40 -10.25 -38.79
C GLY A 88 -53.35 -8.94 -39.63
N GLN A 89 -52.17 -8.67 -40.25
CA GLN A 89 -51.82 -7.67 -41.30
C GLN A 89 -51.77 -6.15 -41.02
N GLY A 90 -50.58 -5.54 -41.27
CA GLY A 90 -50.46 -4.14 -41.74
C GLY A 90 -49.13 -3.38 -41.51
N GLY A 91 -48.15 -3.45 -42.43
CA GLY A 91 -47.24 -2.32 -42.75
C GLY A 91 -45.75 -2.34 -42.30
N SER A 92 -44.84 -2.61 -43.26
CA SER A 92 -43.51 -1.98 -43.53
C SER A 92 -42.69 -1.38 -42.36
N GLU A 93 -41.56 -1.98 -41.97
CA GLU A 93 -40.18 -1.81 -42.53
C GLU A 93 -39.38 -0.62 -41.95
N GLU A 94 -38.34 -0.92 -41.16
CA GLU A 94 -36.95 -0.55 -41.48
C GLU A 94 -35.99 -1.36 -40.57
N ALA A 95 -35.00 -2.03 -41.15
CA ALA A 95 -34.10 -2.95 -40.44
C ALA A 95 -32.68 -2.37 -40.34
N GLY A 96 -32.19 -2.18 -39.11
CA GLY A 96 -30.76 -2.00 -38.84
C GLY A 96 -30.08 -3.37 -38.66
N SER A 97 -28.91 -3.58 -39.25
CA SER A 97 -28.23 -4.88 -39.22
C SER A 97 -27.74 -5.25 -37.82
N GLU A 98 -28.37 -6.26 -37.22
CA GLU A 98 -27.92 -6.90 -35.98
C GLU A 98 -26.56 -7.59 -36.17
N GLY A 99 -25.69 -7.53 -35.17
CA GLY A 99 -24.45 -8.32 -35.16
C GLY A 99 -24.74 -9.74 -34.69
N GLU A 100 -24.32 -10.75 -35.46
CA GLU A 100 -24.53 -12.15 -35.07
C GLU A 100 -23.83 -12.44 -33.73
N THR A 101 -24.61 -12.93 -32.78
CA THR A 101 -24.14 -13.42 -31.48
C THR A 101 -24.30 -14.94 -31.45
N SER A 102 -23.22 -15.66 -31.20
CA SER A 102 -23.20 -17.12 -31.09
C SER A 102 -22.69 -17.56 -29.73
N THR A 103 -23.52 -18.26 -28.95
CA THR A 103 -23.08 -18.90 -27.70
C THR A 103 -22.29 -20.16 -28.04
N ILE A 104 -21.02 -20.18 -27.63
CA ILE A 104 -20.07 -21.26 -27.94
C ILE A 104 -19.74 -22.03 -26.67
N ASN A 105 -19.97 -23.34 -26.70
CA ASN A 105 -19.56 -24.26 -25.64
C ASN A 105 -18.19 -24.89 -25.96
N VAL A 106 -17.33 -25.01 -24.95
CA VAL A 106 -16.08 -25.77 -24.97
C VAL A 106 -16.10 -26.77 -23.82
N GLU A 107 -16.00 -28.06 -24.14
CA GLU A 107 -15.79 -29.14 -23.17
C GLU A 107 -14.30 -29.49 -23.11
N VAL A 108 -13.73 -29.56 -21.91
CA VAL A 108 -12.35 -29.99 -21.66
C VAL A 108 -12.40 -31.24 -20.78
N LYS A 109 -12.22 -32.41 -21.40
CA LYS A 109 -12.27 -33.72 -20.75
C LYS A 109 -10.91 -34.14 -20.26
N GLY A 110 -10.81 -34.50 -18.99
CA GLY A 110 -9.55 -34.79 -18.31
C GLY A 110 -8.72 -33.53 -18.04
N THR A 111 -7.95 -33.54 -16.95
CA THR A 111 -6.87 -32.59 -16.71
C THR A 111 -5.53 -33.32 -16.75
N ASN A 112 -4.50 -32.74 -17.39
CA ASN A 112 -3.16 -33.35 -17.52
C ASN A 112 -2.32 -33.28 -16.21
N VAL A 113 -2.96 -33.20 -15.05
CA VAL A 113 -2.31 -33.02 -13.74
C VAL A 113 -2.52 -34.30 -12.93
N ASP A 114 -1.40 -34.90 -12.50
CA ASP A 114 -1.36 -36.10 -11.66
C ASP A 114 -1.63 -35.71 -10.19
N LEU A 115 -2.91 -35.43 -9.88
CA LEU A 115 -3.39 -35.16 -8.53
C LEU A 115 -3.88 -36.45 -7.85
N PRO A 116 -3.85 -36.49 -6.50
CA PRO A 116 -4.57 -37.49 -5.72
C PRO A 116 -6.04 -37.65 -6.11
N ASP A 117 -6.62 -38.79 -5.74
CA ASP A 117 -8.06 -39.00 -5.85
C ASP A 117 -8.84 -38.05 -4.94
N ASN A 118 -10.16 -38.07 -5.08
CA ASN A 118 -11.03 -37.10 -4.42
C ASN A 118 -11.10 -37.31 -2.89
N ASP A 119 -10.86 -38.52 -2.42
CA ASP A 119 -10.99 -38.87 -1.00
C ASP A 119 -9.69 -38.58 -0.26
N GLU A 120 -8.53 -38.76 -0.90
CA GLU A 120 -7.24 -38.25 -0.38
C GLU A 120 -7.24 -36.71 -0.32
N LEU A 121 -7.82 -36.03 -1.32
CA LEU A 121 -7.99 -34.57 -1.27
C LEU A 121 -8.98 -34.14 -0.18
N PHE A 122 -10.07 -34.88 0.01
CA PHE A 122 -11.05 -34.61 1.07
C PHE A 122 -10.45 -34.85 2.45
N ALA A 123 -9.62 -35.88 2.64
CA ALA A 123 -8.91 -36.13 3.89
C ALA A 123 -8.02 -34.94 4.29
N GLY A 124 -7.23 -34.41 3.35
CA GLY A 124 -6.44 -33.19 3.59
C GLY A 124 -7.30 -31.96 3.94
N TYR A 125 -8.51 -31.85 3.38
CA TYR A 125 -9.48 -30.80 3.71
C TYR A 125 -10.10 -31.00 5.12
N VAL A 126 -10.42 -32.25 5.49
CA VAL A 126 -10.94 -32.63 6.81
C VAL A 126 -9.92 -32.33 7.91
N ASP A 127 -8.64 -32.69 7.70
CA ASP A 127 -7.55 -32.39 8.63
C ASP A 127 -7.38 -30.88 8.85
N GLN A 128 -7.55 -30.05 7.81
CA GLN A 128 -7.51 -28.59 7.93
C GLN A 128 -8.66 -28.04 8.80
N LEU A 129 -9.84 -28.68 8.78
CA LEU A 129 -10.99 -28.28 9.60
C LEU A 129 -10.88 -28.77 11.05
N PHE A 130 -10.43 -30.01 11.26
CA PHE A 130 -10.24 -30.59 12.59
C PHE A 130 -9.06 -29.91 13.33
N TYR A 131 -7.93 -29.65 12.65
CA TYR A 131 -6.74 -29.02 13.25
C TYR A 131 -6.56 -27.53 12.90
N ALA A 132 -7.66 -26.83 12.62
CA ALA A 132 -7.67 -25.40 12.27
C ALA A 132 -6.95 -24.54 13.33
N GLY A 133 -5.91 -23.80 12.92
CA GLY A 133 -5.08 -22.95 13.81
C GLY A 133 -3.88 -23.64 14.45
N ALA A 134 -3.74 -24.97 14.32
CA ALA A 134 -2.49 -25.70 14.60
C ALA A 134 -1.62 -25.83 13.35
N ASN A 135 -2.26 -25.97 12.18
CA ASN A 135 -1.64 -26.31 10.90
C ASN A 135 -1.37 -25.13 9.94
N ASP A 136 -1.21 -23.90 10.46
CA ASP A 136 -0.79 -22.67 9.74
C ASP A 136 0.57 -22.79 8.98
N GLY A 137 1.18 -23.97 8.95
CA GLY A 137 2.47 -24.28 8.32
C GLY A 137 2.45 -25.49 7.37
N ILE A 138 1.31 -26.18 7.17
CA ILE A 138 1.17 -27.13 6.05
C ILE A 138 0.92 -26.31 4.79
N ALA A 139 1.99 -25.73 4.25
CA ALA A 139 1.93 -25.01 2.99
C ALA A 139 1.69 -26.00 1.85
N THR A 140 0.43 -26.14 1.41
CA THR A 140 0.16 -26.44 0.01
C THR A 140 0.91 -25.40 -0.81
N LEU A 141 1.67 -25.89 -1.80
CA LEU A 141 2.57 -25.17 -2.71
C LEU A 141 2.24 -23.67 -2.79
N GLY A 142 2.97 -22.83 -2.03
CA GLY A 142 2.60 -21.44 -1.81
C GLY A 142 2.42 -20.66 -3.12
N GLU A 143 1.48 -19.72 -3.14
CA GLU A 143 0.71 -19.16 -4.29
C GLU A 143 1.45 -18.93 -5.64
N VAL A 144 1.97 -19.98 -6.26
CA VAL A 144 2.77 -19.89 -7.50
C VAL A 144 1.90 -19.42 -8.65
N GLY A 145 0.62 -19.82 -8.74
CA GLY A 145 -0.31 -19.28 -9.72
C GLY A 145 -0.52 -17.78 -9.58
N ALA A 146 -0.73 -17.31 -8.35
CA ALA A 146 -0.92 -15.88 -8.07
C ALA A 146 0.33 -15.04 -8.41
N ASP A 147 1.53 -15.60 -8.20
CA ASP A 147 2.83 -14.98 -8.50
C ASP A 147 3.24 -15.07 -9.98
N LYS A 148 2.87 -16.14 -10.70
CA LYS A 148 3.29 -16.39 -12.10
C LYS A 148 2.34 -15.80 -13.14
N LEU A 149 1.07 -15.61 -12.82
CA LEU A 149 0.08 -15.01 -13.72
C LEU A 149 0.22 -13.47 -13.72
N THR A 150 1.12 -12.95 -14.55
CA THR A 150 1.39 -11.51 -14.68
C THR A 150 0.44 -10.78 -15.63
N ASP A 151 -0.30 -11.49 -16.48
CA ASP A 151 -1.35 -10.90 -17.32
C ASP A 151 -2.58 -10.56 -16.45
N PRO A 152 -3.00 -9.28 -16.36
CA PRO A 152 -4.10 -8.88 -15.48
C PRO A 152 -5.44 -9.56 -15.77
N LYS A 153 -5.70 -9.97 -17.02
CA LYS A 153 -6.94 -10.68 -17.39
C LYS A 153 -6.88 -12.13 -16.92
N LYS A 154 -5.75 -12.81 -17.12
CA LYS A 154 -5.54 -14.19 -16.66
C LYS A 154 -5.55 -14.26 -15.14
N LYS A 155 -4.91 -13.29 -14.47
CA LYS A 155 -4.95 -13.16 -13.01
C LYS A 155 -6.37 -12.89 -12.50
N ALA A 156 -7.14 -12.01 -13.15
CA ALA A 156 -8.53 -11.80 -12.78
C ALA A 156 -9.38 -13.08 -12.89
N VAL A 157 -9.18 -13.90 -13.93
CA VAL A 157 -9.86 -15.21 -14.06
C VAL A 157 -9.43 -16.17 -12.95
N TYR A 158 -8.12 -16.29 -12.66
CA TYR A 158 -7.58 -17.10 -11.56
C TYR A 158 -8.16 -16.67 -10.19
N ASP A 159 -8.07 -15.39 -9.84
CA ASP A 159 -8.49 -14.88 -8.52
C ASP A 159 -10.01 -15.07 -8.31
N ASN A 160 -10.81 -14.89 -9.36
CA ASN A 160 -12.26 -15.12 -9.30
C ASN A 160 -12.60 -16.61 -9.21
N LEU A 161 -11.93 -17.48 -9.99
CA LEU A 161 -12.14 -18.92 -9.89
C LEU A 161 -11.75 -19.44 -8.50
N LYS A 162 -10.55 -19.11 -7.99
CA LYS A 162 -10.07 -19.50 -6.66
C LYS A 162 -11.11 -19.17 -5.59
N SER A 163 -11.61 -17.94 -5.58
CA SER A 163 -12.62 -17.50 -4.61
C SER A 163 -14.00 -18.17 -4.78
N GLN A 164 -14.32 -18.76 -5.93
CA GLN A 164 -15.53 -19.59 -6.08
C GLN A 164 -15.27 -21.02 -5.63
N ILE A 165 -14.11 -21.60 -5.97
CA ILE A 165 -13.68 -22.94 -5.55
C ILE A 165 -13.62 -23.04 -4.03
N GLU A 166 -13.01 -22.08 -3.33
CA GLU A 166 -13.00 -22.00 -1.86
C GLU A 166 -14.42 -21.98 -1.25
N LYS A 167 -15.35 -21.25 -1.88
CA LYS A 167 -16.76 -21.16 -1.43
C LYS A 167 -17.54 -22.45 -1.68
N ILE A 168 -17.22 -23.15 -2.77
CA ILE A 168 -17.77 -24.47 -3.09
C ILE A 168 -17.21 -25.49 -2.11
N ALA A 169 -15.89 -25.56 -1.92
CA ALA A 169 -15.24 -26.43 -0.93
C ALA A 169 -15.84 -26.29 0.47
N ALA A 170 -16.13 -25.05 0.90
CA ALA A 170 -16.78 -24.73 2.17
C ALA A 170 -18.30 -25.00 2.24
N GLY A 171 -18.94 -25.52 1.18
CA GLY A 171 -20.38 -25.77 1.11
C GLY A 171 -21.25 -24.50 1.01
N THR A 172 -20.65 -23.31 0.96
CA THR A 172 -21.37 -22.01 0.94
C THR A 172 -21.95 -21.65 -0.42
N VAL A 173 -21.41 -22.24 -1.50
CA VAL A 173 -21.94 -22.16 -2.86
C VAL A 173 -22.09 -23.60 -3.37
N THR A 174 -23.31 -24.05 -3.62
CA THR A 174 -23.54 -25.45 -4.02
C THR A 174 -23.43 -25.69 -5.52
N SER A 175 -23.64 -24.67 -6.37
CA SER A 175 -23.55 -24.80 -7.83
C SER A 175 -22.11 -24.67 -8.31
N THR A 176 -21.63 -25.66 -9.06
CA THR A 176 -20.35 -25.62 -9.79
C THR A 176 -20.53 -25.19 -11.25
N SER A 177 -21.78 -24.96 -11.68
CA SER A 177 -22.16 -24.37 -12.97
C SER A 177 -22.54 -22.90 -12.85
N GLY A 178 -22.47 -22.18 -13.97
CA GLY A 178 -22.90 -20.79 -14.07
C GLY A 178 -21.89 -19.77 -13.54
N ILE A 179 -20.63 -20.18 -13.35
CA ILE A 179 -19.57 -19.34 -12.78
C ILE A 179 -19.13 -18.29 -13.81
N LYS A 180 -19.74 -17.10 -13.74
CA LYS A 180 -19.55 -16.00 -14.70
C LYS A 180 -18.36 -15.13 -14.34
N ILE A 181 -17.44 -14.96 -15.30
CA ILE A 181 -16.21 -14.17 -15.15
C ILE A 181 -16.08 -13.20 -16.33
N SER A 182 -15.85 -11.92 -16.03
CA SER A 182 -15.61 -10.89 -17.03
C SER A 182 -14.29 -11.15 -17.77
N TYR A 183 -14.35 -11.22 -19.10
CA TYR A 183 -13.19 -11.50 -19.95
C TYR A 183 -13.25 -10.72 -21.28
N PRO A 184 -13.07 -9.38 -21.25
CA PRO A 184 -13.18 -8.54 -22.45
C PRO A 184 -11.96 -8.71 -23.37
N VAL A 185 -12.17 -9.36 -24.51
CA VAL A 185 -11.18 -9.59 -25.56
C VAL A 185 -11.82 -9.40 -26.94
N SER A 186 -11.02 -8.91 -27.89
CA SER A 186 -11.45 -8.57 -29.25
C SER A 186 -10.36 -8.95 -30.23
N TRP A 187 -10.73 -9.66 -31.30
CA TRP A 187 -9.80 -10.08 -32.35
C TRP A 187 -10.31 -9.69 -33.74
N THR A 188 -9.37 -9.59 -34.68
CA THR A 188 -9.65 -9.57 -36.13
C THR A 188 -9.24 -10.93 -36.71
N LEU A 189 -9.60 -11.21 -37.97
CA LEU A 189 -9.16 -12.45 -38.64
C LEU A 189 -7.62 -12.60 -38.60
N GLU A 190 -6.88 -11.53 -38.87
CA GLU A 190 -5.42 -11.50 -38.79
C GLU A 190 -4.90 -11.84 -37.37
N THR A 191 -5.45 -11.26 -36.30
CA THR A 191 -4.96 -11.56 -34.93
C THR A 191 -5.39 -12.94 -34.43
N LEU A 192 -6.43 -13.53 -35.03
CA LEU A 192 -6.77 -14.95 -34.92
C LEU A 192 -5.83 -15.86 -35.75
N GLY A 193 -5.06 -15.31 -36.71
CA GLY A 193 -4.18 -16.06 -37.60
C GLY A 193 -4.91 -16.81 -38.73
N ILE A 194 -6.15 -16.41 -39.02
CA ILE A 194 -7.01 -17.01 -40.04
C ILE A 194 -7.45 -15.96 -41.05
N THR A 195 -7.96 -16.38 -42.21
CA THR A 195 -8.43 -15.44 -43.25
C THR A 195 -9.70 -15.88 -43.95
N ALA A 196 -10.17 -17.10 -43.69
CA ALA A 196 -11.56 -17.45 -43.93
C ALA A 196 -12.40 -16.81 -42.82
N SER A 197 -13.41 -16.05 -43.21
CA SER A 197 -14.36 -15.40 -42.28
C SER A 197 -15.59 -16.27 -41.99
N ASP A 198 -15.55 -17.55 -42.34
CA ASP A 198 -16.63 -18.48 -42.03
C ASP A 198 -16.68 -18.74 -40.51
N SER A 199 -17.89 -18.92 -39.99
CA SER A 199 -18.11 -19.04 -38.55
C SER A 199 -17.34 -20.21 -37.94
N THR A 200 -17.08 -21.29 -38.67
CA THR A 200 -16.36 -22.47 -38.15
C THR A 200 -14.87 -22.16 -37.94
N SER A 201 -14.21 -21.54 -38.93
CA SER A 201 -12.81 -21.12 -38.82
C SER A 201 -12.61 -20.11 -37.68
N VAL A 202 -13.51 -19.12 -37.58
CA VAL A 202 -13.48 -18.10 -36.52
C VAL A 202 -13.67 -18.73 -35.13
N ILE A 203 -14.72 -19.55 -34.95
CA ILE A 203 -15.00 -20.21 -33.67
C ILE A 203 -13.82 -21.08 -33.23
N ASN A 204 -13.22 -21.86 -34.14
CA ASN A 204 -12.09 -22.72 -33.83
C ASN A 204 -10.83 -21.91 -33.43
N ALA A 205 -10.55 -20.80 -34.11
CA ALA A 205 -9.44 -19.92 -33.75
C ALA A 205 -9.64 -19.24 -32.38
N VAL A 206 -10.85 -18.75 -32.09
CA VAL A 206 -11.20 -18.16 -30.79
C VAL A 206 -11.11 -19.20 -29.67
N LYS A 207 -11.64 -20.42 -29.88
CA LYS A 207 -11.49 -21.54 -28.93
C LYS A 207 -10.02 -21.83 -28.61
N SER A 208 -9.16 -21.86 -29.64
CA SER A 208 -7.71 -22.09 -29.47
C SER A 208 -7.02 -20.98 -28.67
N LYS A 209 -7.35 -19.71 -28.91
CA LYS A 209 -6.84 -18.57 -28.12
C LYS A 209 -7.29 -18.65 -26.65
N LEU A 210 -8.56 -18.96 -26.40
CA LEU A 210 -9.11 -19.07 -25.04
C LEU A 210 -8.52 -20.25 -24.28
N ALA A 211 -8.38 -21.43 -24.91
CA ALA A 211 -7.73 -22.58 -24.28
C ALA A 211 -6.29 -22.27 -23.83
N ALA A 212 -5.48 -21.63 -24.69
CA ALA A 212 -4.12 -21.21 -24.37
C ALA A 212 -4.02 -20.19 -23.20
N ASP A 213 -5.12 -19.50 -22.88
CA ASP A 213 -5.20 -18.58 -21.75
C ASP A 213 -5.76 -19.25 -20.49
N ILE A 214 -6.70 -20.20 -20.62
CA ILE A 214 -7.44 -20.85 -19.53
C ILE A 214 -6.72 -22.08 -18.97
N ASP A 215 -6.14 -22.95 -19.83
CA ASP A 215 -5.51 -24.21 -19.39
C ASP A 215 -4.39 -24.00 -18.33
N PRO A 216 -3.52 -22.97 -18.44
CA PRO A 216 -2.54 -22.68 -17.40
C PRO A 216 -3.19 -22.23 -16.08
N ILE A 217 -4.32 -21.52 -16.14
CA ILE A 217 -5.02 -21.01 -14.95
C ILE A 217 -5.60 -22.17 -14.14
N ILE A 218 -6.30 -23.09 -14.81
CA ILE A 218 -6.84 -24.30 -14.16
C ILE A 218 -5.70 -25.15 -13.58
N SER A 219 -4.59 -25.30 -14.31
CA SER A 219 -3.41 -26.03 -13.83
C SER A 219 -2.79 -25.40 -12.56
N TYR A 220 -2.75 -24.07 -12.47
CA TYR A 220 -2.28 -23.38 -11.27
C TYR A 220 -3.25 -23.51 -10.09
N LEU A 221 -4.56 -23.40 -10.32
CA LEU A 221 -5.57 -23.56 -9.27
C LEU A 221 -5.51 -24.96 -8.65
N LEU A 222 -5.43 -26.00 -9.48
CA LEU A 222 -5.28 -27.40 -9.05
C LEU A 222 -4.00 -27.65 -8.23
N MET A 223 -2.99 -26.78 -8.32
CA MET A 223 -1.72 -26.90 -7.62
C MET A 223 -1.66 -26.04 -6.35
N ASP A 224 -2.22 -24.82 -6.37
CA ASP A 224 -2.18 -23.87 -5.25
C ASP A 224 -3.23 -24.18 -4.16
N CYS A 225 -4.42 -24.68 -4.54
CA CYS A 225 -5.50 -25.06 -3.63
C CYS A 225 -6.05 -26.48 -3.92
N PRO A 226 -5.21 -27.54 -3.86
CA PRO A 226 -5.61 -28.90 -4.27
C PRO A 226 -6.72 -29.49 -3.40
N TYR A 227 -6.71 -29.24 -2.09
CA TYR A 227 -7.72 -29.78 -1.17
C TYR A 227 -9.10 -29.15 -1.40
N ASP A 228 -9.18 -27.86 -1.74
CA ASP A 228 -10.43 -27.20 -2.12
C ASP A 228 -11.07 -27.76 -3.41
N PHE A 229 -10.36 -28.61 -4.15
CA PHE A 229 -10.87 -29.36 -5.32
C PHE A 229 -11.29 -30.81 -5.00
N TYR A 230 -11.45 -31.21 -3.73
CA TYR A 230 -11.86 -32.58 -3.38
C TYR A 230 -13.14 -33.05 -4.13
N TRP A 231 -14.07 -32.14 -4.39
CA TRP A 231 -15.35 -32.43 -5.05
C TRP A 231 -15.25 -32.52 -6.57
N PHE A 232 -14.13 -32.17 -7.19
CA PHE A 232 -14.01 -32.02 -8.64
C PHE A 232 -13.69 -33.34 -9.36
N ASP A 233 -14.57 -33.75 -10.28
CA ASP A 233 -14.30 -34.88 -11.18
C ASP A 233 -13.30 -34.47 -12.26
N LYS A 234 -12.02 -34.65 -11.93
CA LYS A 234 -10.86 -34.46 -12.82
C LYS A 234 -10.92 -35.31 -14.10
N THR A 235 -11.73 -36.38 -14.15
CA THR A 235 -11.88 -37.26 -15.32
C THR A 235 -12.96 -36.74 -16.27
N ALA A 236 -14.13 -36.38 -15.75
CA ALA A 236 -15.18 -35.72 -16.52
C ALA A 236 -14.73 -34.32 -16.99
N GLY A 237 -13.95 -33.63 -16.16
CA GLY A 237 -13.32 -32.36 -16.46
C GLY A 237 -14.26 -31.16 -16.30
N TYR A 238 -13.99 -30.10 -17.06
CA TYR A 238 -14.69 -28.83 -16.96
C TYR A 238 -15.13 -28.34 -18.34
N ALA A 239 -16.14 -27.47 -18.34
CA ALA A 239 -16.59 -26.77 -19.53
C ALA A 239 -16.55 -25.26 -19.30
N TYR A 240 -16.39 -24.51 -20.39
CA TYR A 240 -16.63 -23.07 -20.39
C TYR A 240 -17.44 -22.65 -21.62
N ARG A 241 -18.32 -21.67 -21.40
CA ARG A 241 -19.20 -21.10 -22.42
C ARG A 241 -18.85 -19.63 -22.63
N PHE A 242 -18.89 -19.16 -23.86
CA PHE A 242 -18.68 -17.75 -24.19
C PHE A 242 -19.61 -17.30 -25.32
N ASP A 243 -20.10 -16.06 -25.23
CA ASP A 243 -20.85 -15.44 -26.31
C ASP A 243 -19.87 -14.73 -27.25
N LEU A 244 -19.83 -15.17 -28.50
CA LEU A 244 -19.04 -14.58 -29.56
C LEU A 244 -19.91 -13.60 -30.34
N THR A 245 -19.59 -12.30 -30.23
CA THR A 245 -20.27 -11.24 -30.98
C THR A 245 -19.42 -10.82 -32.17
N SER A 246 -20.01 -10.82 -33.37
CA SER A 246 -19.35 -10.36 -34.59
C SER A 246 -19.92 -9.02 -35.06
N GLY A 247 -19.04 -8.09 -35.44
CA GLY A 247 -19.44 -6.77 -35.92
C GLY A 247 -18.25 -5.89 -36.30
N GLY A 248 -18.37 -5.14 -37.39
CA GLY A 248 -17.32 -4.20 -37.83
C GLY A 248 -15.95 -4.83 -38.10
N GLY A 249 -15.91 -6.10 -38.54
CA GLY A 249 -14.67 -6.85 -38.77
C GLY A 249 -13.96 -7.34 -37.50
N LYS A 250 -14.63 -7.26 -36.33
CA LYS A 250 -14.12 -7.74 -35.04
C LYS A 250 -14.99 -8.85 -34.48
N TYR A 251 -14.35 -9.72 -33.71
CA TYR A 251 -14.96 -10.82 -32.96
C TYR A 251 -14.65 -10.62 -31.49
N ASN A 252 -15.68 -10.47 -30.66
CA ASN A 252 -15.51 -10.09 -29.26
C ASN A 252 -16.12 -11.14 -28.33
N VAL A 253 -15.41 -11.42 -27.24
CA VAL A 253 -15.91 -12.12 -26.05
C VAL A 253 -15.84 -11.13 -24.89
N SER A 254 -16.90 -11.09 -24.08
CA SER A 254 -17.02 -10.21 -22.91
C SER A 254 -17.03 -10.98 -21.59
N GLN A 255 -17.45 -12.25 -21.61
CA GLN A 255 -17.64 -13.09 -20.43
C GLN A 255 -17.32 -14.55 -20.76
N LEU A 256 -16.71 -15.23 -19.80
CA LEU A 256 -16.62 -16.70 -19.73
C LEU A 256 -17.59 -17.19 -18.66
N THR A 257 -18.31 -18.28 -18.92
CA THR A 257 -19.14 -18.96 -17.91
C THR A 257 -18.62 -20.38 -17.73
N PHE A 258 -18.06 -20.68 -16.56
CA PHE A 258 -17.47 -21.98 -16.23
C PHE A 258 -18.48 -22.94 -15.59
N GLU A 259 -18.20 -24.23 -15.77
CA GLU A 259 -18.94 -25.37 -15.26
C GLU A 259 -17.97 -26.51 -14.95
N PHE A 260 -17.92 -26.97 -13.70
CA PHE A 260 -17.02 -28.05 -13.27
C PHE A 260 -17.83 -29.30 -12.90
N ALA A 261 -17.43 -30.48 -13.39
CA ALA A 261 -18.09 -31.71 -13.00
C ALA A 261 -17.81 -32.06 -11.53
N VAL A 262 -18.85 -32.41 -10.78
CA VAL A 262 -18.77 -32.87 -9.39
C VAL A 262 -18.62 -34.39 -9.38
N ALA A 263 -17.62 -34.88 -8.65
CA ALA A 263 -17.39 -36.32 -8.47
C ALA A 263 -18.58 -36.97 -7.74
N TYR A 264 -18.98 -38.15 -8.21
CA TYR A 264 -20.26 -38.80 -7.84
C TYR A 264 -20.57 -38.78 -6.34
N GLU A 265 -19.59 -39.08 -5.49
CA GLU A 265 -19.78 -39.14 -4.04
C GLU A 265 -20.05 -37.79 -3.38
N TYR A 266 -19.66 -36.68 -4.01
CA TYR A 266 -19.82 -35.32 -3.51
C TYR A 266 -21.00 -34.59 -4.15
N GLN A 267 -21.79 -35.27 -4.99
CA GLN A 267 -22.95 -34.69 -5.67
C GLN A 267 -24.13 -34.46 -4.72
N GLY A 268 -24.70 -33.25 -4.77
CA GLY A 268 -25.97 -32.91 -4.16
C GLY A 268 -27.16 -33.23 -5.07
N ALA A 269 -28.37 -32.82 -4.67
CA ALA A 269 -29.63 -33.18 -5.35
C ALA A 269 -29.72 -32.75 -6.84
N GLY A 270 -28.94 -31.76 -7.29
CA GLY A 270 -28.84 -31.35 -8.69
C GLY A 270 -27.89 -32.19 -9.55
N GLY A 271 -27.24 -33.21 -8.99
CA GLY A 271 -26.35 -34.12 -9.71
C GLY A 271 -25.00 -33.51 -10.06
N TRP A 272 -24.52 -33.77 -11.28
CA TRP A 272 -23.12 -33.59 -11.69
C TRP A 272 -22.57 -32.14 -11.71
N THR A 273 -23.37 -31.12 -11.42
CA THR A 273 -22.93 -29.72 -11.26
C THR A 273 -23.35 -29.09 -9.93
N GLN A 274 -23.73 -29.90 -8.94
CA GLN A 274 -24.08 -29.43 -7.61
C GLN A 274 -23.36 -30.28 -6.55
N ILE A 275 -22.71 -29.64 -5.59
CA ILE A 275 -22.13 -30.32 -4.44
C ILE A 275 -23.14 -30.51 -3.31
N ASP A 276 -22.91 -31.52 -2.46
CA ASP A 276 -23.62 -31.69 -1.20
C ASP A 276 -22.97 -30.87 -0.07
N ALA A 277 -23.57 -29.73 0.27
CA ALA A 277 -23.16 -28.92 1.42
C ALA A 277 -23.37 -29.62 2.77
N GLY A 278 -24.22 -30.66 2.83
CA GLY A 278 -24.41 -31.51 4.00
C GLY A 278 -23.11 -32.21 4.41
N LYS A 279 -22.33 -32.70 3.44
CA LYS A 279 -21.03 -33.34 3.70
C LYS A 279 -20.07 -32.45 4.47
N VAL A 280 -19.84 -31.21 4.01
CA VAL A 280 -18.89 -30.26 4.63
C VAL A 280 -19.39 -29.72 5.98
N SER A 281 -20.69 -29.40 6.06
CA SER A 281 -21.28 -28.94 7.32
C SER A 281 -21.26 -30.03 8.39
N GLY A 282 -21.39 -31.30 8.00
CA GLY A 282 -21.14 -32.47 8.86
C GLY A 282 -19.71 -32.51 9.42
N VAL A 283 -18.68 -32.36 8.59
CA VAL A 283 -17.27 -32.31 9.04
C VAL A 283 -17.06 -31.24 10.12
N LYS A 284 -17.62 -30.05 9.90
CA LYS A 284 -17.48 -28.94 10.85
C LYS A 284 -18.24 -29.20 12.15
N ALA A 285 -19.45 -29.74 12.07
CA ALA A 285 -20.22 -30.13 13.26
C ALA A 285 -19.49 -31.19 14.08
N ALA A 286 -18.92 -32.21 13.42
CA ALA A 286 -18.11 -33.25 14.06
C ALA A 286 -16.90 -32.67 14.81
N ALA A 287 -16.13 -31.77 14.17
CA ALA A 287 -15.00 -31.09 14.81
C ALA A 287 -15.43 -30.22 16.02
N ASP A 288 -16.60 -29.58 15.96
CA ASP A 288 -17.11 -28.76 17.06
C ASP A 288 -17.69 -29.61 18.21
N ASN A 289 -18.30 -30.76 17.91
CA ASN A 289 -18.75 -31.75 18.89
C ASN A 289 -17.57 -32.34 19.69
N ALA A 290 -16.49 -32.74 19.01
CA ALA A 290 -15.26 -33.21 19.66
C ALA A 290 -14.65 -32.17 20.62
N LYS A 291 -14.60 -30.88 20.21
CA LYS A 291 -14.17 -29.79 21.10
C LYS A 291 -15.08 -29.63 22.33
N ALA A 292 -16.38 -29.88 22.19
CA ALA A 292 -17.31 -29.84 23.31
C ALA A 292 -17.05 -30.99 24.32
N ILE A 293 -16.67 -32.19 23.85
CA ILE A 293 -16.26 -33.31 24.72
C ILE A 293 -15.00 -32.93 25.53
N VAL A 294 -13.99 -32.34 24.89
CA VAL A 294 -12.78 -31.88 25.60
C VAL A 294 -13.09 -30.78 26.62
N ALA A 295 -13.97 -29.83 26.28
CA ALA A 295 -14.40 -28.78 27.20
C ALA A 295 -15.18 -29.34 28.41
N LYS A 296 -16.04 -30.35 28.20
CA LYS A 296 -16.82 -31.05 29.24
C LYS A 296 -15.93 -31.70 30.32
N HIS A 297 -14.72 -32.12 29.95
CA HIS A 297 -13.78 -32.86 30.82
C HIS A 297 -12.53 -32.06 31.23
N ALA A 298 -12.46 -30.75 30.93
CA ALA A 298 -11.26 -29.94 31.10
C ALA A 298 -10.67 -29.91 32.54
N ASP A 299 -11.53 -29.93 33.57
CA ASP A 299 -11.14 -29.86 34.99
C ASP A 299 -10.74 -31.21 35.63
N LYS A 300 -10.88 -32.31 34.88
CA LYS A 300 -10.49 -33.66 35.32
C LYS A 300 -8.97 -33.86 35.29
N SER A 301 -8.48 -34.84 36.07
CA SER A 301 -7.08 -35.31 35.97
C SER A 301 -6.81 -35.96 34.61
N ASP A 302 -5.52 -36.13 34.28
CA ASP A 302 -5.10 -36.69 33.00
C ASP A 302 -5.69 -38.08 32.74
N TYR A 303 -5.68 -38.96 33.75
CA TYR A 303 -6.32 -40.27 33.70
C TYR A 303 -7.85 -40.17 33.48
N GLU A 304 -8.53 -39.34 34.27
CA GLU A 304 -9.99 -39.17 34.17
C GLU A 304 -10.45 -38.55 32.85
N LYS A 305 -9.58 -37.77 32.18
CA LYS A 305 -9.80 -37.28 30.80
C LYS A 305 -9.72 -38.43 29.80
N LEU A 306 -8.62 -39.18 29.82
CA LEU A 306 -8.41 -40.33 28.93
C LEU A 306 -9.55 -41.35 29.08
N ALA A 307 -9.92 -41.70 30.32
CA ALA A 307 -11.02 -42.63 30.58
C ALA A 307 -12.37 -42.10 30.08
N ALA A 308 -12.63 -40.79 30.24
CA ALA A 308 -13.83 -40.17 29.70
C ALA A 308 -13.84 -40.14 28.16
N TYR A 309 -12.71 -39.93 27.50
CA TYR A 309 -12.64 -39.95 26.04
C TYR A 309 -12.82 -41.35 25.46
N CYS A 310 -12.33 -42.39 26.15
CA CYS A 310 -12.64 -43.78 25.82
C CYS A 310 -14.16 -44.01 25.86
N GLN A 311 -14.80 -43.67 26.99
CA GLN A 311 -16.25 -43.87 27.17
C GLN A 311 -17.08 -43.06 26.16
N GLU A 312 -16.78 -41.77 25.96
CA GLU A 312 -17.60 -40.93 25.05
C GLU A 312 -17.48 -41.41 23.60
N ILE A 313 -16.37 -42.05 23.19
CA ILE A 313 -16.27 -42.64 21.85
C ILE A 313 -17.14 -43.90 21.73
N CYS A 314 -17.06 -44.83 22.69
CA CYS A 314 -17.92 -46.02 22.71
C CYS A 314 -19.42 -45.69 22.87
N ASP A 315 -19.75 -44.60 23.56
CA ASP A 315 -21.13 -44.10 23.69
C ASP A 315 -21.68 -43.49 22.37
N LEU A 316 -20.82 -43.10 21.43
CA LEU A 316 -21.19 -42.37 20.20
C LEU A 316 -21.32 -43.28 18.96
N VAL A 317 -20.55 -44.37 18.88
CA VAL A 317 -20.48 -45.27 17.72
C VAL A 317 -20.32 -46.72 18.14
N SER A 318 -20.68 -47.64 17.25
CA SER A 318 -20.43 -49.09 17.42
C SER A 318 -19.55 -49.63 16.30
N TYR A 319 -18.87 -50.76 16.59
CA TYR A 319 -17.93 -51.36 15.64
C TYR A 319 -18.64 -51.90 14.40
N TYR A 320 -18.08 -51.65 13.22
CA TYR A 320 -18.68 -52.05 11.94
C TYR A 320 -18.15 -53.38 11.40
N ASP A 321 -18.64 -54.49 11.97
CA ASP A 321 -18.24 -55.87 11.60
C ASP A 321 -18.28 -56.15 10.09
N ASP A 322 -19.34 -55.72 9.40
CA ASP A 322 -19.53 -55.99 7.96
C ASP A 322 -18.48 -55.29 7.07
N ALA A 323 -17.93 -54.14 7.49
CA ALA A 323 -16.85 -53.46 6.77
C ALA A 323 -15.47 -54.09 7.01
N ALA A 324 -15.22 -54.64 8.19
CA ALA A 324 -13.98 -55.35 8.49
C ALA A 324 -13.78 -56.60 7.60
N ALA A 325 -14.88 -57.17 7.11
CA ALA A 325 -14.88 -58.27 6.13
C ALA A 325 -14.85 -57.81 4.66
N ASP A 326 -15.09 -56.53 4.37
CA ASP A 326 -15.19 -56.02 2.99
C ASP A 326 -13.84 -55.48 2.48
N SER A 327 -13.17 -56.32 1.68
CA SER A 327 -11.92 -55.96 0.96
C SER A 327 -12.03 -54.76 -0.01
N SER A 328 -13.23 -54.20 -0.21
CA SER A 328 -13.46 -53.00 -1.02
C SER A 328 -13.56 -51.69 -0.22
N MET A 329 -13.64 -51.73 1.12
CA MET A 329 -13.47 -50.55 1.98
C MET A 329 -11.98 -50.10 1.98
N PRO A 330 -11.63 -48.91 1.47
CA PRO A 330 -10.25 -48.42 1.51
C PRO A 330 -9.89 -47.92 2.92
N TYR A 331 -8.81 -48.48 3.48
CA TYR A 331 -8.15 -47.95 4.68
C TYR A 331 -7.59 -46.55 4.41
N GLY A 332 -7.75 -45.62 5.36
CA GLY A 332 -7.48 -44.19 5.13
C GLY A 332 -8.73 -43.37 4.79
N ASN A 333 -9.93 -43.89 5.06
CA ASN A 333 -11.18 -43.19 4.75
C ASN A 333 -11.41 -42.02 5.75
N PRO A 334 -11.43 -40.74 5.31
CA PRO A 334 -11.57 -39.60 6.20
C PRO A 334 -12.89 -39.54 6.97
N TRP A 335 -13.93 -40.23 6.47
CA TRP A 335 -15.21 -40.33 7.16
C TRP A 335 -15.13 -41.09 8.49
N GLN A 336 -14.13 -41.95 8.68
CA GLN A 336 -13.95 -42.70 9.94
C GLN A 336 -13.81 -41.79 11.17
N LEU A 337 -13.11 -40.65 11.06
CA LEU A 337 -12.99 -39.66 12.15
C LEU A 337 -14.25 -38.79 12.28
N ILE A 338 -14.91 -38.48 11.16
CA ILE A 338 -16.11 -37.63 11.14
C ILE A 338 -17.28 -38.35 11.81
N TRP A 339 -17.50 -39.62 11.45
CA TRP A 339 -18.61 -40.45 11.94
C TRP A 339 -18.59 -40.68 13.45
N VAL A 340 -17.42 -40.66 14.10
CA VAL A 340 -17.36 -40.72 15.58
C VAL A 340 -18.03 -39.51 16.25
N PHE A 341 -18.02 -38.34 15.59
CA PHE A 341 -18.49 -37.09 16.21
C PHE A 341 -19.67 -36.44 15.47
N ASP A 342 -20.22 -37.03 14.42
CA ASP A 342 -21.31 -36.42 13.64
C ASP A 342 -22.67 -36.42 14.38
N GLY A 343 -22.81 -37.23 15.43
CA GLY A 343 -24.00 -37.35 16.26
C GLY A 343 -25.13 -38.19 15.64
N ASN A 344 -24.82 -39.00 14.63
CA ASN A 344 -25.76 -39.90 13.98
C ASN A 344 -25.63 -41.34 14.53
N PRO A 345 -26.61 -41.86 15.29
CA PRO A 345 -26.53 -43.21 15.89
C PRO A 345 -26.65 -44.37 14.88
N ASN A 346 -26.52 -44.09 13.58
CA ASN A 346 -26.53 -45.08 12.49
C ASN A 346 -25.18 -45.14 11.75
N THR A 347 -24.18 -44.36 12.15
CA THR A 347 -22.84 -44.43 11.60
C THR A 347 -21.95 -45.31 12.48
N ASN A 348 -21.42 -46.37 11.89
CA ASN A 348 -20.53 -47.32 12.54
C ASN A 348 -19.13 -47.15 11.97
N VAL A 349 -18.09 -47.40 12.77
CA VAL A 349 -16.69 -47.20 12.39
C VAL A 349 -15.87 -48.46 12.62
N VAL A 350 -14.72 -48.57 11.96
CA VAL A 350 -13.71 -49.61 12.25
C VAL A 350 -12.60 -49.03 13.13
N CYS A 351 -11.59 -49.82 13.46
CA CYS A 351 -10.52 -49.43 14.40
C CYS A 351 -9.81 -48.11 14.05
N GLU A 352 -9.72 -47.78 12.76
CA GLU A 352 -9.24 -46.47 12.28
C GLU A 352 -10.02 -45.30 12.89
N GLY A 353 -11.36 -45.38 12.97
CA GLY A 353 -12.20 -44.30 13.52
C GLY A 353 -11.98 -44.12 15.02
N TYR A 354 -12.06 -45.21 15.78
CA TYR A 354 -11.82 -45.22 17.23
C TYR A 354 -10.45 -44.63 17.60
N ALA A 355 -9.38 -45.13 16.98
CA ALA A 355 -8.01 -44.72 17.33
C ALA A 355 -7.68 -43.28 16.90
N LYS A 356 -8.21 -42.81 15.76
CA LYS A 356 -8.07 -41.41 15.33
C LYS A 356 -8.90 -40.45 16.20
N ALA A 357 -10.11 -40.84 16.59
CA ALA A 357 -10.96 -40.03 17.45
C ALA A 357 -10.33 -39.84 18.85
N PHE A 358 -9.79 -40.90 19.43
CA PHE A 358 -9.13 -40.84 20.73
C PHE A 358 -7.87 -39.97 20.70
N GLN A 359 -7.04 -40.13 19.66
CA GLN A 359 -5.89 -39.25 19.39
C GLN A 359 -6.32 -37.78 19.30
N TYR A 360 -7.36 -37.48 18.51
CA TYR A 360 -7.82 -36.10 18.31
C TYR A 360 -8.31 -35.44 19.60
N LEU A 361 -9.06 -36.16 20.44
CA LEU A 361 -9.47 -35.66 21.77
C LEU A 361 -8.26 -35.43 22.69
N CYS A 362 -7.22 -36.26 22.60
CA CYS A 362 -5.96 -36.06 23.31
C CYS A 362 -5.19 -34.83 22.79
N ASP A 363 -5.10 -34.62 21.48
CA ASP A 363 -4.39 -33.50 20.86
C ASP A 363 -5.04 -32.14 21.18
N LEU A 364 -6.37 -32.10 21.25
CA LEU A 364 -7.13 -30.94 21.69
C LEU A 364 -6.99 -30.67 23.20
N SER A 365 -6.53 -31.63 23.99
CA SER A 365 -6.53 -31.56 25.45
C SER A 365 -5.31 -30.87 26.04
N THR A 366 -5.51 -30.18 27.16
CA THR A 366 -4.42 -29.79 28.06
C THR A 366 -4.31 -30.79 29.20
N PHE A 367 -3.21 -31.54 29.16
CA PHE A 367 -2.77 -32.44 30.21
C PHE A 367 -1.87 -31.73 31.23
N SER A 368 -1.85 -32.23 32.46
CA SER A 368 -1.10 -31.67 33.59
C SER A 368 0.28 -32.32 33.77
N GLY A 369 0.45 -33.56 33.31
CA GLY A 369 1.73 -34.26 33.17
C GLY A 369 2.31 -34.18 31.76
N ASN A 370 3.33 -35.02 31.49
CA ASN A 370 3.87 -35.25 30.15
C ASN A 370 3.02 -36.27 29.36
N THR A 371 1.69 -36.15 29.45
CA THR A 371 0.76 -37.10 28.85
C THR A 371 0.69 -36.88 27.35
N VAL A 372 0.93 -37.93 26.56
CA VAL A 372 0.93 -37.89 25.08
C VAL A 372 0.28 -39.16 24.55
N CYS A 373 -0.55 -39.03 23.52
CA CYS A 373 -1.16 -40.13 22.78
C CYS A 373 -0.44 -40.29 21.43
N TYR A 374 -0.31 -41.54 20.98
CA TYR A 374 0.22 -41.90 19.65
C TYR A 374 -0.69 -42.92 18.99
N THR A 375 -1.19 -42.66 17.79
CA THR A 375 -1.88 -43.66 16.95
C THR A 375 -0.85 -44.59 16.30
N ILE A 376 -1.09 -45.90 16.40
CA ILE A 376 -0.18 -46.96 15.93
C ILE A 376 -0.94 -47.94 15.03
N CYS A 377 -0.28 -48.41 13.98
CA CYS A 377 -0.76 -49.48 13.09
C CYS A 377 0.04 -50.78 13.28
N GLY A 378 -0.59 -51.92 12.98
CA GLY A 378 0.07 -53.22 12.99
C GLY A 378 -0.88 -54.38 12.71
N GLU A 379 -0.44 -55.60 13.01
CA GLU A 379 -1.28 -56.81 12.99
C GLU A 379 -1.78 -57.14 14.41
N MET A 380 -3.07 -57.50 14.51
CA MET A 380 -3.70 -58.09 15.69
C MET A 380 -4.09 -59.54 15.40
N ASP A 381 -3.93 -60.42 16.39
CA ASP A 381 -4.39 -61.82 16.38
C ASP A 381 -5.16 -62.08 17.69
N GLY A 382 -6.47 -62.32 17.58
CA GLY A 382 -7.44 -62.31 18.70
C GLY A 382 -8.35 -61.07 18.69
N GLY A 383 -9.16 -60.89 19.74
CA GLY A 383 -10.06 -59.74 19.87
C GLY A 383 -11.21 -59.73 18.85
N THR A 384 -11.55 -58.56 18.31
CA THR A 384 -12.55 -58.38 17.24
C THR A 384 -12.20 -59.08 15.92
N GLY A 385 -10.95 -59.50 15.70
CA GLY A 385 -10.57 -60.32 14.55
C GLY A 385 -9.08 -60.30 14.24
N ALA A 386 -8.58 -61.35 13.59
CA ALA A 386 -7.19 -61.42 13.14
C ALA A 386 -6.99 -60.65 11.82
N GLY A 387 -6.09 -59.66 11.81
CA GLY A 387 -5.83 -58.82 10.65
C GLY A 387 -5.06 -57.54 10.97
N GLY A 388 -5.01 -56.62 10.00
CA GLY A 388 -4.47 -55.27 10.22
C GLY A 388 -5.37 -54.45 11.14
N HIS A 389 -4.79 -53.74 12.10
CA HIS A 389 -5.49 -53.07 13.19
C HIS A 389 -4.84 -51.72 13.55
N MET A 390 -5.63 -50.82 14.15
CA MET A 390 -5.17 -49.51 14.62
C MET A 390 -5.58 -49.31 16.08
N TRP A 391 -4.64 -48.83 16.90
CA TRP A 391 -4.83 -48.57 18.33
C TRP A 391 -4.00 -47.36 18.77
N ASN A 392 -4.04 -47.03 20.06
CA ASN A 392 -3.25 -45.95 20.63
C ASN A 392 -2.23 -46.46 21.66
N ILE A 393 -1.10 -45.76 21.76
CA ILE A 393 -0.18 -45.83 22.90
C ILE A 393 -0.26 -44.50 23.64
N VAL A 394 -0.49 -44.55 24.95
CA VAL A 394 -0.49 -43.36 25.80
C VAL A 394 0.70 -43.38 26.75
N THR A 395 1.55 -42.35 26.66
CA THR A 395 2.50 -42.04 27.73
C THR A 395 1.74 -41.39 28.88
N LEU A 396 1.80 -41.98 30.08
CA LEU A 396 1.24 -41.42 31.32
C LEU A 396 2.24 -41.68 32.47
N ASP A 397 2.50 -40.67 33.31
CA ASP A 397 3.50 -40.72 34.40
C ASP A 397 4.89 -41.26 33.98
N GLY A 398 5.28 -41.02 32.73
CA GLY A 398 6.59 -41.39 32.20
C GLY A 398 6.75 -42.86 31.78
N LYS A 399 5.64 -43.61 31.66
CA LYS A 399 5.59 -44.94 31.03
C LYS A 399 4.54 -44.96 29.92
N ASN A 400 4.68 -45.87 28.97
CA ASN A 400 3.70 -46.03 27.89
C ASN A 400 2.75 -47.20 28.18
N TYR A 401 1.50 -47.06 27.78
CA TYR A 401 0.44 -48.05 27.98
C TYR A 401 -0.36 -48.23 26.69
N MET A 402 -0.87 -49.45 26.50
CA MET A 402 -1.82 -49.77 25.44
C MET A 402 -3.16 -49.11 25.72
N VAL A 403 -3.77 -48.54 24.68
CA VAL A 403 -5.16 -48.07 24.68
C VAL A 403 -5.79 -48.54 23.37
N ASP A 404 -6.54 -49.64 23.42
CA ASP A 404 -7.35 -50.12 22.30
C ASP A 404 -8.83 -49.88 22.59
N ILE A 405 -9.35 -48.75 22.12
CA ILE A 405 -10.75 -48.35 22.32
C ILE A 405 -11.69 -49.32 21.58
N THR A 406 -11.26 -49.88 20.44
CA THR A 406 -12.08 -50.79 19.64
C THR A 406 -12.39 -52.07 20.40
N ASN A 407 -11.38 -52.66 21.04
CA ASN A 407 -11.55 -53.80 21.94
C ASN A 407 -11.91 -53.38 23.38
N SER A 408 -12.31 -52.13 23.61
CA SER A 408 -12.92 -51.63 24.86
C SER A 408 -14.40 -51.25 24.68
N ASP A 409 -14.99 -51.50 23.49
CA ASP A 409 -16.39 -51.21 23.18
C ASP A 409 -17.33 -52.34 23.69
N GLU A 410 -18.63 -52.05 23.82
CA GLU A 410 -19.61 -52.98 24.38
C GLU A 410 -19.67 -54.30 23.58
N GLY A 411 -19.54 -55.43 24.28
CA GLY A 411 -19.57 -56.76 23.66
C GLY A 411 -18.21 -57.27 23.13
N THR A 412 -17.14 -56.47 23.25
CA THR A 412 -15.77 -56.90 22.93
C THR A 412 -15.05 -57.44 24.17
N ILE A 413 -13.90 -58.12 23.95
CA ILE A 413 -13.19 -58.88 24.99
C ILE A 413 -12.56 -58.02 26.11
N GLY A 414 -12.29 -56.73 25.86
CA GLY A 414 -11.73 -55.79 26.85
C GLY A 414 -12.73 -54.74 27.33
N SER A 415 -14.04 -54.99 27.20
CA SER A 415 -15.10 -54.02 27.55
C SER A 415 -15.15 -53.63 29.03
N ASP A 416 -14.54 -54.41 29.93
CA ASP A 416 -14.41 -54.09 31.36
C ASP A 416 -13.13 -53.25 31.65
N GLY A 417 -12.44 -52.79 30.58
CA GLY A 417 -11.29 -51.90 30.63
C GLY A 417 -9.93 -52.58 30.53
N GLU A 418 -9.86 -53.87 30.20
CA GLU A 418 -8.63 -54.67 30.22
C GLU A 418 -7.58 -54.24 29.19
N LEU A 419 -7.98 -53.49 28.15
CA LEU A 419 -7.10 -52.90 27.13
C LEU A 419 -7.00 -51.37 27.21
N PHE A 420 -7.56 -50.75 28.25
CA PHE A 420 -7.45 -49.32 28.51
C PHE A 420 -6.33 -49.01 29.52
N LEU A 421 -5.30 -48.30 29.07
CA LEU A 421 -4.05 -48.05 29.81
C LEU A 421 -3.39 -49.34 30.34
N ALA A 422 -3.47 -50.39 29.53
CA ALA A 422 -2.94 -51.70 29.83
C ALA A 422 -1.43 -51.78 29.62
N GLY A 423 -0.76 -52.68 30.35
CA GLY A 423 0.68 -52.89 30.26
C GLY A 423 1.01 -54.37 30.39
N THR A 424 1.76 -54.88 29.42
CA THR A 424 2.24 -56.26 29.39
C THR A 424 3.71 -56.28 28.96
N LYS A 425 4.40 -57.36 29.31
CA LYS A 425 5.80 -57.55 28.97
C LYS A 425 5.94 -57.96 27.51
N ALA A 426 6.86 -57.30 26.78
CA ALA A 426 7.18 -57.67 25.41
C ALA A 426 7.64 -59.13 25.30
N ASN A 427 7.12 -59.83 24.29
CA ASN A 427 7.54 -61.17 23.90
C ASN A 427 8.95 -61.17 23.27
N ALA A 428 9.54 -62.36 23.12
CA ALA A 428 10.87 -62.51 22.54
C ALA A 428 10.96 -62.13 21.05
N ASP A 429 9.82 -62.06 20.35
CA ASP A 429 9.69 -61.59 18.96
C ASP A 429 9.37 -60.08 18.86
N GLY A 430 9.25 -59.36 19.98
CA GLY A 430 8.92 -57.94 20.04
C GLY A 430 7.42 -57.61 20.07
N SER A 431 6.55 -58.62 19.94
CA SER A 431 5.10 -58.45 20.08
C SER A 431 4.64 -58.28 21.53
N TYR A 432 3.37 -57.90 21.73
CA TYR A 432 2.74 -57.82 23.04
C TYR A 432 1.53 -58.75 23.09
N THR A 433 1.41 -59.56 24.14
CA THR A 433 0.26 -60.45 24.37
C THR A 433 -0.45 -60.07 25.66
N PHE A 434 -1.77 -59.95 25.57
CA PHE A 434 -2.67 -59.72 26.70
C PHE A 434 -3.57 -60.97 26.84
N THR A 435 -3.49 -61.63 27.99
CA THR A 435 -4.37 -62.77 28.32
C THR A 435 -5.58 -62.26 29.09
N ILE A 436 -6.75 -62.22 28.46
CA ILE A 436 -7.97 -61.64 29.00
C ILE A 436 -9.03 -62.74 29.05
N TRP A 437 -9.65 -62.95 30.22
CA TRP A 437 -10.60 -64.04 30.52
C TRP A 437 -10.15 -65.48 30.18
N GLY A 438 -8.88 -65.69 29.84
CA GLY A 438 -8.30 -66.97 29.44
C GLY A 438 -8.04 -67.12 27.93
N GLU A 439 -8.32 -66.09 27.14
CA GLU A 439 -7.98 -66.00 25.73
C GLU A 439 -6.80 -65.01 25.53
N ASP A 440 -5.93 -65.28 24.55
CA ASP A 440 -4.76 -64.45 24.25
C ASP A 440 -5.07 -63.53 23.05
N ILE A 441 -4.79 -62.23 23.21
CA ILE A 441 -4.77 -61.25 22.12
C ILE A 441 -3.34 -60.79 21.91
N LYS A 442 -2.84 -60.87 20.68
CA LYS A 442 -1.47 -60.52 20.31
C LYS A 442 -1.46 -59.31 19.38
N PHE A 443 -0.62 -58.33 19.70
CA PHE A 443 -0.38 -57.12 18.90
C PHE A 443 1.06 -57.11 18.39
N ILE A 444 1.24 -56.82 17.10
CA ILE A 444 2.52 -56.78 16.39
C ILE A 444 2.58 -55.44 15.63
N TYR A 445 3.58 -54.59 15.88
CA TYR A 445 3.73 -53.34 15.15
C TYR A 445 4.18 -53.57 13.71
N ASP A 446 3.72 -52.74 12.77
CA ASP A 446 4.24 -52.72 11.40
C ASP A 446 5.74 -52.33 11.36
N ASP A 447 6.48 -52.85 10.37
CA ASP A 447 7.93 -52.65 10.18
C ASP A 447 8.36 -51.17 10.14
N ASP A 448 7.47 -50.27 9.68
CA ASP A 448 7.75 -48.84 9.54
C ASP A 448 7.58 -48.04 10.86
N GLN A 449 6.72 -48.49 11.77
CA GLN A 449 6.42 -47.82 13.05
C GLN A 449 7.67 -47.62 13.91
N LEU A 450 8.56 -48.61 13.93
CA LEU A 450 9.82 -48.56 14.65
C LEU A 450 10.75 -47.46 14.10
N SER A 451 10.68 -47.17 12.80
CA SER A 451 11.45 -46.09 12.17
C SER A 451 10.85 -44.70 12.41
N LEU A 452 9.52 -44.63 12.62
CA LEU A 452 8.76 -43.40 12.79
C LEU A 452 8.77 -42.90 14.24
N PHE A 453 8.39 -43.77 15.19
CA PHE A 453 8.24 -43.43 16.62
C PHE A 453 9.44 -43.85 17.49
N GLY A 454 10.18 -44.88 17.07
CA GLY A 454 11.33 -45.40 17.81
C GLY A 454 10.96 -46.30 19.00
N ALA A 455 11.94 -47.07 19.46
CA ALA A 455 11.75 -48.11 20.47
C ALA A 455 11.30 -47.60 21.86
N GLU A 456 11.54 -46.33 22.20
CA GLU A 456 11.15 -45.76 23.50
C GLU A 456 9.64 -45.47 23.59
N VAL A 457 8.97 -45.13 22.48
CA VAL A 457 7.51 -44.92 22.44
C VAL A 457 6.78 -46.26 22.37
N LEU A 458 7.25 -47.16 21.49
CA LEU A 458 6.65 -48.47 21.26
C LEU A 458 6.82 -49.47 22.42
N LYS A 459 7.60 -49.11 23.45
CA LYS A 459 7.83 -49.96 24.62
C LYS A 459 6.77 -49.73 25.69
N LEU A 460 5.88 -50.70 25.88
CA LEU A 460 4.87 -50.66 26.95
C LEU A 460 5.48 -50.89 28.34
N SER A 461 4.77 -50.42 29.36
CA SER A 461 4.93 -50.81 30.76
C SER A 461 4.70 -52.32 30.93
N GLU A 462 5.47 -53.01 31.78
CA GLU A 462 5.26 -54.44 32.07
C GLU A 462 3.99 -54.71 32.89
N THR A 463 3.31 -53.67 33.38
CA THR A 463 2.07 -53.73 34.18
C THR A 463 1.12 -52.61 33.78
N ASN A 464 -0.19 -52.84 33.90
CA ASN A 464 -1.25 -51.83 33.74
C ASN A 464 -1.00 -50.57 34.58
N TYR A 465 -1.57 -49.44 34.14
CA TYR A 465 -1.62 -48.23 34.94
C TYR A 465 -2.53 -48.44 36.16
N VAL A 466 -2.14 -47.87 37.31
CA VAL A 466 -2.94 -47.90 38.54
C VAL A 466 -3.19 -46.45 38.95
N GLN A 467 -4.44 -46.01 38.84
CA GLN A 467 -4.84 -44.70 39.36
C GLN A 467 -4.68 -44.68 40.88
N LYS A 468 -3.90 -43.73 41.38
CA LYS A 468 -3.71 -43.53 42.83
C LYS A 468 -4.84 -42.67 43.42
N PRO A 469 -5.33 -42.97 44.64
CA PRO A 469 -6.42 -42.19 45.26
C PRO A 469 -6.04 -40.73 45.47
N LYS A 470 -7.02 -39.83 45.33
CA LYS A 470 -6.86 -38.40 45.60
C LYS A 470 -6.77 -38.14 47.10
N LEU A 471 -5.87 -37.24 47.50
CA LEU A 471 -5.72 -36.84 48.89
C LEU A 471 -6.49 -35.55 49.19
N THR A 472 -6.98 -35.42 50.42
CA THR A 472 -7.56 -34.20 50.97
C THR A 472 -6.65 -33.66 52.06
N ILE A 473 -6.03 -32.51 51.82
CA ILE A 473 -5.01 -31.90 52.68
C ILE A 473 -5.61 -30.72 53.46
N ASN A 474 -5.68 -30.85 54.78
CA ASN A 474 -6.24 -29.84 55.68
C ASN A 474 -5.12 -29.12 56.44
N MET A 475 -4.90 -27.84 56.11
CA MET A 475 -3.85 -27.02 56.72
C MET A 475 -4.35 -26.19 57.92
N PRO A 476 -3.54 -26.05 58.98
CA PRO A 476 -3.75 -25.03 60.01
C PRO A 476 -3.56 -23.61 59.44
N ALA A 477 -4.07 -22.60 60.14
CA ALA A 477 -3.83 -21.21 59.80
C ALA A 477 -2.36 -20.81 60.08
N VAL A 478 -1.62 -20.45 59.03
CA VAL A 478 -0.20 -20.09 59.12
C VAL A 478 -0.03 -18.58 59.17
N SER A 479 0.66 -18.06 60.19
CA SER A 479 1.02 -16.64 60.29
C SER A 479 2.43 -16.42 60.83
N VAL A 480 3.14 -15.46 60.24
CA VAL A 480 4.56 -15.13 60.47
C VAL A 480 4.77 -13.62 60.36
N THR A 481 5.98 -13.10 60.60
CA THR A 481 6.35 -11.69 60.39
C THR A 481 7.26 -11.54 59.17
N TYR A 482 7.20 -10.39 58.49
CA TYR A 482 8.07 -10.11 57.36
C TYR A 482 9.56 -10.17 57.75
N GLY A 483 10.33 -10.94 56.97
CA GLY A 483 11.74 -11.24 57.22
C GLY A 483 12.02 -12.39 58.18
N ASP A 484 11.00 -13.13 58.65
CA ASP A 484 11.21 -14.38 59.38
C ASP A 484 11.74 -15.48 58.43
N ALA A 485 12.63 -16.34 58.93
CA ALA A 485 13.18 -17.45 58.17
C ALA A 485 12.13 -18.56 57.94
N VAL A 486 12.14 -19.17 56.76
CA VAL A 486 11.26 -20.31 56.43
C VAL A 486 11.54 -21.47 57.38
N SER A 487 10.48 -22.07 57.92
CA SER A 487 10.55 -23.14 58.90
C SER A 487 9.38 -24.11 58.71
N GLU A 488 9.67 -25.41 58.76
CA GLU A 488 8.62 -26.45 58.71
C GLU A 488 7.73 -26.45 59.97
N ASN A 489 8.20 -25.84 61.07
CA ASN A 489 7.44 -25.79 62.32
C ASN A 489 6.07 -25.11 62.19
N VAL A 490 5.87 -24.27 61.16
CA VAL A 490 4.59 -23.58 60.91
C VAL A 490 3.59 -24.44 60.14
N LEU A 491 4.02 -25.59 59.60
CA LEU A 491 3.18 -26.60 58.93
C LEU A 491 2.68 -27.68 59.90
N ASN A 492 3.20 -27.70 61.13
CA ASN A 492 2.79 -28.62 62.19
C ASN A 492 1.28 -28.52 62.46
N GLY A 493 0.58 -29.66 62.40
CA GLY A 493 -0.87 -29.72 62.54
C GLY A 493 -1.63 -29.85 61.21
N CYS A 494 -0.93 -29.95 60.07
CA CYS A 494 -1.53 -30.47 58.84
C CYS A 494 -2.06 -31.90 59.05
N SER A 495 -3.22 -32.21 58.47
CA SER A 495 -3.77 -33.56 58.39
C SER A 495 -4.15 -33.90 56.95
N VAL A 496 -3.91 -35.14 56.55
CA VAL A 496 -4.19 -35.64 55.20
C VAL A 496 -5.07 -36.87 55.28
N THR A 497 -6.09 -36.94 54.43
CA THR A 497 -6.96 -38.13 54.29
C THR A 497 -7.11 -38.55 52.84
N ASP A 498 -7.44 -39.82 52.61
CA ASP A 498 -7.90 -40.32 51.31
C ASP A 498 -9.39 -39.97 51.06
N GLU A 499 -9.94 -40.47 49.95
CA GLU A 499 -11.33 -40.27 49.53
C GLU A 499 -12.35 -40.89 50.50
N ASP A 500 -11.99 -42.03 51.12
CA ASP A 500 -12.77 -42.72 52.17
C ASP A 500 -12.65 -42.04 53.55
N LYS A 501 -11.83 -40.98 53.66
CA LYS A 501 -11.53 -40.20 54.86
C LYS A 501 -10.67 -40.94 55.90
N ASN A 502 -9.95 -41.97 55.49
CA ASN A 502 -8.90 -42.57 56.32
C ASN A 502 -7.71 -41.61 56.40
N ALA A 503 -7.04 -41.55 57.55
CA ALA A 503 -5.84 -40.73 57.72
C ALA A 503 -4.64 -41.35 56.97
N VAL A 504 -3.94 -40.52 56.19
CA VAL A 504 -2.73 -40.94 55.44
C VAL A 504 -1.50 -40.40 56.15
N ASP A 505 -0.69 -41.31 56.70
CA ASP A 505 0.59 -41.00 57.34
C ASP A 505 1.59 -40.42 56.31
N GLY A 506 2.30 -39.36 56.67
CA GLY A 506 3.38 -38.80 55.85
C GLY A 506 4.04 -37.58 56.49
N ILE A 507 4.89 -36.89 55.73
CA ILE A 507 5.51 -35.62 56.13
C ILE A 507 5.06 -34.50 55.20
N VAL A 508 4.92 -33.29 55.76
CA VAL A 508 4.73 -32.06 54.97
C VAL A 508 6.01 -31.25 55.06
N VAL A 509 6.51 -30.82 53.91
CA VAL A 509 7.67 -29.92 53.80
C VAL A 509 7.35 -28.77 52.87
N TRP A 510 8.00 -27.62 53.03
CA TRP A 510 7.98 -26.59 52.00
C TRP A 510 8.60 -27.12 50.71
N ALA A 511 8.05 -26.75 49.55
CA ALA A 511 8.68 -27.06 48.27
C ALA A 511 10.05 -26.36 48.19
N SER A 512 11.04 -27.01 47.55
CA SER A 512 12.44 -26.52 47.50
C SER A 512 12.62 -25.12 46.88
N SER A 513 11.59 -24.60 46.20
CA SER A 513 11.53 -23.23 45.68
C SER A 513 11.16 -22.16 46.72
N VAL A 514 10.65 -22.54 47.91
CA VAL A 514 10.21 -21.63 48.97
C VAL A 514 11.39 -21.26 49.87
N THR A 515 12.06 -20.16 49.54
CA THR A 515 13.20 -19.63 50.30
C THR A 515 12.84 -18.42 51.19
N SER A 516 11.63 -17.88 51.06
CA SER A 516 11.06 -16.84 51.93
C SER A 516 9.53 -16.97 51.99
N TYR A 517 8.89 -16.36 52.98
CA TYR A 517 7.43 -16.29 53.06
C TYR A 517 6.78 -15.24 52.13
N GLY A 518 7.59 -14.42 51.45
CA GLY A 518 7.13 -13.30 50.63
C GLY A 518 6.92 -11.99 51.39
N ASN A 519 6.25 -11.04 50.73
CA ASN A 519 5.93 -9.71 51.25
C ASN A 519 4.84 -9.76 52.35
N ALA A 520 4.64 -8.68 53.09
CA ALA A 520 3.52 -8.63 54.03
C ALA A 520 2.16 -8.68 53.31
N GLY A 521 1.17 -9.32 53.94
CA GLY A 521 -0.11 -9.66 53.34
C GLY A 521 -0.36 -11.17 53.31
N GLN A 522 -1.27 -11.60 52.44
CA GLN A 522 -1.62 -13.01 52.27
C GLN A 522 -0.85 -13.61 51.08
N ASN A 523 0.12 -14.45 51.37
CA ASN A 523 0.90 -15.18 50.37
C ASN A 523 0.34 -16.58 50.19
N THR A 524 0.55 -17.16 49.01
CA THR A 524 0.24 -18.58 48.74
C THR A 524 1.54 -19.26 48.34
N LEU A 525 2.01 -20.19 49.17
CA LEU A 525 3.29 -20.87 49.03
C LEU A 525 3.06 -22.36 48.79
N LYS A 526 3.97 -23.04 48.08
CA LYS A 526 3.82 -24.47 47.78
C LYS A 526 4.46 -25.32 48.87
N ALA A 527 3.70 -26.27 49.40
CA ALA A 527 4.19 -27.34 50.23
C ALA A 527 4.02 -28.68 49.49
N VAL A 528 4.78 -29.69 49.90
CA VAL A 528 4.71 -31.06 49.38
C VAL A 528 4.36 -31.98 50.54
N PHE A 529 3.28 -32.73 50.40
CA PHE A 529 3.01 -33.89 51.23
C PHE A 529 3.72 -35.09 50.61
N ILE A 530 4.48 -35.81 51.43
CA ILE A 530 5.18 -37.04 51.06
C ILE A 530 4.56 -38.16 51.91
N PRO A 531 3.67 -39.00 51.34
CA PRO A 531 3.12 -40.15 52.02
C PRO A 531 4.21 -41.11 52.49
N LYS A 532 3.95 -41.79 53.60
CA LYS A 532 4.79 -42.88 54.10
C LYS A 532 4.60 -44.16 53.29
N ASP A 533 3.40 -44.38 52.76
CA ASP A 533 3.08 -45.41 51.77
C ASP A 533 3.07 -44.77 50.37
N MET A 534 4.21 -44.88 49.68
CA MET A 534 4.40 -44.40 48.31
C MET A 534 3.97 -45.42 47.25
N ASP A 535 3.61 -46.64 47.64
CA ASP A 535 3.11 -47.63 46.69
C ASP A 535 1.64 -47.35 46.41
N THR A 536 0.83 -47.14 47.46
CA THR A 536 -0.59 -46.78 47.35
C THR A 536 -0.82 -45.32 46.94
N TYR A 537 -0.12 -44.36 47.57
CA TYR A 537 -0.37 -42.93 47.39
C TYR A 537 0.72 -42.22 46.59
N ALA A 538 0.43 -41.04 46.07
CA ALA A 538 1.38 -40.16 45.40
C ALA A 538 1.77 -38.99 46.31
N SER A 539 2.99 -38.46 46.14
CA SER A 539 3.38 -37.20 46.77
C SER A 539 2.61 -36.04 46.14
N GLU A 540 1.83 -35.32 46.92
CA GLU A 540 0.99 -34.22 46.44
C GLU A 540 1.63 -32.86 46.73
N THR A 541 1.73 -32.01 45.70
CA THR A 541 2.15 -30.61 45.87
C THR A 541 0.90 -29.73 45.96
N PHE A 542 0.74 -29.05 47.09
CA PHE A 542 -0.45 -28.25 47.40
C PHE A 542 -0.07 -26.83 47.83
N SER A 543 -1.09 -25.97 47.97
CA SER A 543 -0.93 -24.54 48.23
C SER A 543 -1.33 -24.17 49.66
N VAL A 544 -0.40 -23.56 50.40
CA VAL A 544 -0.60 -23.07 51.77
C VAL A 544 -0.80 -21.55 51.75
N LYS A 545 -1.90 -21.07 52.34
CA LYS A 545 -2.14 -19.64 52.58
C LYS A 545 -1.40 -19.20 53.85
N VAL A 546 -0.49 -18.25 53.72
CA VAL A 546 0.35 -17.71 54.80
C VAL A 546 0.07 -16.23 55.00
N THR A 547 -0.31 -15.83 56.21
CA THR A 547 -0.48 -14.41 56.58
C THR A 547 0.83 -13.86 57.15
N VAL A 548 1.53 -13.08 56.33
CA VAL A 548 2.79 -12.41 56.70
C VAL A 548 2.46 -11.02 57.24
N ASN A 549 2.77 -10.77 58.51
CA ASN A 549 2.52 -9.49 59.17
C ASN A 549 3.63 -8.48 58.87
N PRO A 550 3.32 -7.18 58.64
CA PRO A 550 4.34 -6.15 58.47
C PRO A 550 5.25 -6.02 59.70
N ARG A 551 6.56 -5.89 59.48
CA ARG A 551 7.57 -5.79 60.55
C ARG A 551 7.53 -4.38 61.17
N PRO A 552 7.37 -4.21 62.49
CA PRO A 552 7.30 -2.89 63.11
C PRO A 552 8.68 -2.21 63.13
N ILE A 553 8.75 -0.95 62.66
CA ILE A 553 9.97 -0.13 62.67
C ILE A 553 9.67 1.33 63.04
N THR A 554 10.69 2.06 63.53
CA THR A 554 10.59 3.49 63.84
C THR A 554 11.54 4.30 62.95
N VAL A 555 11.05 5.42 62.40
CA VAL A 555 11.77 6.30 61.47
C VAL A 555 11.68 7.75 61.94
N THR A 556 12.82 8.44 62.01
CA THR A 556 12.91 9.85 62.47
C THR A 556 13.51 10.74 61.38
N ALA A 557 12.83 11.83 61.04
CA ALA A 557 13.30 12.82 60.07
C ALA A 557 14.41 13.73 60.62
N GLN A 558 15.33 14.15 59.73
CA GLN A 558 16.37 15.14 59.99
C GLN A 558 15.90 16.55 59.56
N LYS A 559 16.45 17.61 60.17
CA LYS A 559 16.21 19.00 59.73
C LYS A 559 16.83 19.20 58.34
N ALA A 560 16.16 19.98 57.48
CA ALA A 560 16.69 20.45 56.21
C ALA A 560 16.37 21.94 55.99
N GLU A 561 17.06 22.58 55.05
CA GLU A 561 16.89 24.00 54.72
C GLU A 561 17.29 24.31 53.27
N LYS A 562 16.72 25.36 52.67
CA LYS A 562 17.09 25.90 51.35
C LYS A 562 17.00 27.43 51.28
N VAL A 563 17.52 28.04 50.22
CA VAL A 563 17.22 29.44 49.87
C VAL A 563 15.98 29.49 48.96
N TYR A 564 15.21 30.57 49.04
CA TYR A 564 14.02 30.80 48.21
C TYR A 564 14.39 30.76 46.71
N GLY A 565 13.66 29.96 45.93
CA GLY A 565 13.94 29.70 44.52
C GLY A 565 14.90 28.55 44.23
N GLU A 566 15.53 27.96 45.25
CA GLU A 566 16.31 26.73 45.07
C GLU A 566 15.38 25.50 45.10
N GLU A 567 15.85 24.42 44.49
CA GLU A 567 15.23 23.10 44.62
C GLU A 567 15.32 22.58 46.07
N ASP A 568 14.36 21.76 46.47
CA ASP A 568 14.38 21.13 47.79
C ASP A 568 15.54 20.12 47.89
N PRO A 569 16.43 20.23 48.90
CA PRO A 569 17.39 19.16 49.17
C PRO A 569 16.67 17.88 49.61
N ALA A 570 17.21 16.73 49.20
CA ALA A 570 16.67 15.42 49.58
C ALA A 570 16.53 15.29 51.11
N LEU A 571 15.28 15.13 51.57
CA LEU A 571 14.93 14.99 52.98
C LEU A 571 15.44 13.65 53.52
N LYS A 572 16.17 13.70 54.65
CA LYS A 572 16.85 12.53 55.23
C LYS A 572 16.14 12.03 56.49
N TYR A 573 16.28 10.74 56.75
CA TYR A 573 15.78 10.08 57.95
C TYR A 573 16.81 9.11 58.54
N VAL A 574 16.52 8.63 59.75
CA VAL A 574 17.25 7.55 60.43
C VAL A 574 16.23 6.50 60.88
N VAL A 575 16.53 5.22 60.66
CA VAL A 575 15.75 4.09 61.21
C VAL A 575 16.29 3.74 62.60
N ASP A 576 15.42 3.52 63.58
CA ASP A 576 15.82 3.17 64.94
C ASP A 576 16.47 1.77 64.99
N SER A 577 17.70 1.71 65.52
CA SER A 577 18.47 0.48 65.69
C SER A 577 17.81 -0.60 66.56
N THR A 578 16.86 -0.22 67.43
CA THR A 578 16.10 -1.16 68.27
C THR A 578 14.97 -1.86 67.51
N THR A 579 14.57 -1.31 66.36
CA THR A 579 13.58 -1.90 65.44
C THR A 579 14.18 -1.96 64.02
N PRO A 580 15.18 -2.83 63.80
CA PRO A 580 15.94 -2.83 62.54
C PRO A 580 15.13 -3.37 61.36
N LEU A 581 15.49 -2.90 60.17
CA LEU A 581 15.10 -3.50 58.89
C LEU A 581 15.61 -4.96 58.80
N VAL A 582 15.02 -5.72 57.88
CA VAL A 582 15.57 -7.00 57.45
C VAL A 582 16.97 -6.77 56.85
N THR A 583 17.91 -7.66 57.14
CA THR A 583 19.33 -7.45 56.83
C THR A 583 19.56 -7.28 55.33
N GLY A 584 20.14 -6.13 54.95
CA GLY A 584 20.45 -5.78 53.56
C GLY A 584 19.38 -4.95 52.86
N GLU A 585 18.23 -4.69 53.49
CA GLU A 585 17.17 -3.85 52.91
C GLU A 585 17.34 -2.36 53.20
N SER A 586 16.69 -1.55 52.36
CA SER A 586 16.56 -0.09 52.49
C SER A 586 15.12 0.30 52.18
N LEU A 587 14.58 1.30 52.88
CA LEU A 587 13.22 1.77 52.62
C LEU A 587 13.14 2.55 51.29
N ALA A 588 12.11 2.26 50.50
CA ALA A 588 11.74 3.00 49.30
C ALA A 588 10.93 4.27 49.62
N GLY A 589 10.71 5.12 48.62
CA GLY A 589 9.98 6.38 48.79
C GLY A 589 10.77 7.47 49.52
N ALA A 590 10.07 8.57 49.81
CA ALA A 590 10.67 9.77 50.40
C ALA A 590 9.80 10.32 51.54
N LEU A 591 10.45 11.08 52.43
CA LEU A 591 9.75 12.03 53.28
C LEU A 591 9.15 13.14 52.42
N ALA A 592 8.10 13.78 52.91
CA ALA A 592 7.56 15.00 52.33
C ALA A 592 7.55 16.12 53.38
N ARG A 593 7.25 17.34 52.94
CA ARG A 593 7.01 18.48 53.83
C ARG A 593 5.65 19.11 53.57
N ASP A 594 5.22 19.99 54.48
CA ASP A 594 4.08 20.87 54.22
C ASP A 594 4.30 21.72 52.95
N LYS A 595 3.21 21.94 52.20
CA LYS A 595 3.23 22.71 50.95
C LYS A 595 3.45 24.21 51.19
N GLY A 596 4.12 24.85 50.24
CA GLY A 596 4.36 26.29 50.18
C GLY A 596 5.84 26.60 49.99
N GLU A 597 6.16 27.69 49.30
CA GLU A 597 7.55 28.05 48.96
C GLU A 597 8.02 29.34 49.65
N ASP A 598 7.12 30.12 50.24
CA ASP A 598 7.45 31.39 50.89
C ASP A 598 8.35 31.22 52.13
N VAL A 599 9.10 32.28 52.45
CA VAL A 599 9.87 32.35 53.70
C VAL A 599 8.91 32.40 54.89
N LYS A 600 8.79 31.28 55.60
CA LYS A 600 7.91 31.11 56.77
C LYS A 600 8.71 31.02 58.06
N LYS A 601 8.36 31.86 59.04
CA LYS A 601 9.06 32.01 60.33
C LYS A 601 9.28 30.71 61.10
N ASP A 602 8.30 29.81 61.08
CA ASP A 602 8.33 28.53 61.80
C ASP A 602 8.66 27.33 60.89
N GLY A 603 8.97 27.58 59.60
CA GLY A 603 9.22 26.57 58.58
C GLY A 603 8.00 25.70 58.21
N TYR A 604 8.31 24.60 57.52
CA TYR A 604 7.37 23.60 57.00
C TYR A 604 7.60 22.27 57.74
N ALA A 605 6.55 21.60 58.23
CA ALA A 605 6.73 20.34 58.94
C ALA A 605 7.12 19.22 57.97
N ILE A 606 8.14 18.44 58.31
CA ILE A 606 8.55 17.23 57.59
C ILE A 606 7.71 16.07 58.11
N ASN A 607 6.93 15.48 57.20
CA ASN A 607 6.02 14.38 57.43
C ASN A 607 6.51 13.09 56.72
N VAL A 608 5.84 11.97 56.98
CA VAL A 608 6.27 10.63 56.52
C VAL A 608 6.31 10.49 54.98
N GLY A 609 5.63 11.38 54.24
CA GLY A 609 5.58 11.31 52.78
C GLY A 609 5.08 9.96 52.27
N THR A 610 5.81 9.41 51.30
CA THR A 610 5.46 8.12 50.69
C THR A 610 6.12 6.91 51.36
N LEU A 611 7.04 7.11 52.31
CA LEU A 611 7.76 6.01 53.00
C LEU A 611 6.81 4.99 53.64
N ALA A 612 5.69 5.42 54.21
CA ALA A 612 4.72 4.48 54.80
C ALA A 612 3.99 3.62 53.75
N SER A 613 3.64 4.19 52.60
CA SER A 613 2.90 3.51 51.53
C SER A 613 3.78 2.67 50.61
N GLU A 614 5.03 3.09 50.38
CA GLU A 614 5.98 2.38 49.51
C GLU A 614 6.67 1.21 50.20
N ASN A 615 6.57 1.10 51.53
CA ASN A 615 7.14 0.00 52.31
C ASN A 615 6.06 -0.81 53.07
N PRO A 616 5.07 -1.41 52.38
CA PRO A 616 3.95 -2.12 53.03
C PRO A 616 4.40 -3.34 53.86
N ASN A 617 5.63 -3.83 53.61
CA ASN A 617 6.30 -4.86 54.40
C ASN A 617 6.64 -4.41 55.83
N TYR A 618 6.58 -3.10 56.11
CA TYR A 618 6.98 -2.49 57.36
C TYR A 618 5.86 -1.64 57.97
N LYS A 619 5.59 -1.83 59.26
CA LYS A 619 4.71 -0.95 60.03
C LYS A 619 5.53 0.21 60.59
N ILE A 620 5.62 1.29 59.82
CA ILE A 620 6.43 2.47 60.16
C ILE A 620 5.73 3.35 61.22
N THR A 621 6.42 3.56 62.33
CA THR A 621 6.15 4.63 63.31
C THR A 621 7.04 5.82 62.97
N PHE A 622 6.47 7.01 62.73
CA PHE A 622 7.23 8.16 62.21
C PHE A 622 7.33 9.33 63.19
N THR A 623 8.52 9.92 63.29
CA THR A 623 8.81 11.15 64.06
C THR A 623 9.28 12.27 63.12
N GLY A 624 8.53 13.36 63.07
CA GLY A 624 8.76 14.50 62.16
C GLY A 624 9.87 15.48 62.57
N ASN A 625 10.14 16.44 61.68
CA ASN A 625 11.12 17.52 61.88
C ASN A 625 10.68 18.79 61.11
N VAL A 626 11.55 19.78 60.89
CA VAL A 626 11.23 21.03 60.18
C VAL A 626 12.14 21.26 58.96
N PHE A 627 11.56 21.80 57.90
CA PHE A 627 12.21 22.31 56.69
C PHE A 627 12.14 23.85 56.67
N GLU A 628 13.27 24.53 56.48
CA GLU A 628 13.39 26.00 56.57
C GLU A 628 13.72 26.63 55.20
N ILE A 629 12.96 27.64 54.77
CA ILE A 629 13.24 28.41 53.54
C ILE A 629 13.74 29.80 53.92
N LYS A 630 14.88 30.23 53.36
CA LYS A 630 15.56 31.51 53.66
C LYS A 630 15.39 32.53 52.50
N PRO A 631 15.34 33.85 52.76
CA PRO A 631 15.22 34.86 51.70
C PRO A 631 16.38 34.83 50.71
N THR A 632 16.12 35.22 49.46
CA THR A 632 17.11 35.25 48.37
C THR A 632 17.48 36.68 47.94
N SER A 633 18.72 36.87 47.50
CA SER A 633 19.16 38.06 46.76
C SER A 633 19.15 37.85 45.24
N ASN A 634 18.80 36.65 44.76
CA ASN A 634 18.77 36.34 43.34
C ASN A 634 17.45 36.81 42.72
N TYR A 635 17.49 37.93 42.00
CA TYR A 635 16.43 38.41 41.13
C TYR A 635 17.03 39.40 40.13
N THR A 636 16.48 39.51 38.93
CA THR A 636 16.98 40.42 37.88
C THR A 636 16.25 41.76 37.92
N ALA A 637 16.83 42.78 37.29
CA ALA A 637 16.13 44.02 36.95
C ALA A 637 16.09 44.11 35.43
N SER A 638 14.92 44.42 34.87
CA SER A 638 14.76 44.56 33.42
C SER A 638 15.40 45.84 32.86
N ALA A 639 15.61 46.86 33.70
CA ALA A 639 16.26 48.09 33.27
C ALA A 639 17.73 47.83 32.92
N ALA A 640 18.07 48.08 31.66
CA ALA A 640 19.46 48.10 31.24
C ALA A 640 20.25 49.16 32.04
N LYS A 641 21.49 48.83 32.40
CA LYS A 641 22.41 49.73 33.12
C LYS A 641 22.87 50.90 32.27
N GLU A 642 22.78 50.77 30.96
CA GLU A 642 22.95 51.83 29.98
C GLU A 642 21.67 51.87 29.14
N GLN A 643 21.10 53.07 28.97
CA GLN A 643 19.89 53.30 28.20
C GLN A 643 20.06 54.57 27.34
N ASN A 644 19.22 54.69 26.33
CA ASN A 644 19.19 55.88 25.49
C ASN A 644 17.87 56.64 25.70
N VAL A 645 17.94 57.98 25.75
CA VAL A 645 16.76 58.84 25.84
C VAL A 645 16.64 59.71 24.60
N VAL A 646 15.41 60.00 24.17
CA VAL A 646 15.17 60.87 23.02
C VAL A 646 15.30 62.33 23.44
N ALA A 647 16.00 63.12 22.62
CA ALA A 647 16.12 64.56 22.83
C ALA A 647 14.75 65.23 22.94
N GLY A 648 14.51 65.94 24.05
CA GLY A 648 13.24 66.61 24.35
C GLY A 648 12.15 65.71 24.98
N VAL A 649 12.40 64.42 25.21
CA VAL A 649 11.42 63.49 25.82
C VAL A 649 11.87 63.00 27.21
N GLY A 650 13.12 62.56 27.35
CA GLY A 650 13.70 62.16 28.64
C GLY A 650 13.15 60.89 29.31
N ALA A 651 12.14 60.24 28.72
CA ALA A 651 11.57 58.98 29.22
C ALA A 651 12.53 57.80 29.06
N PHE A 652 12.43 56.81 29.96
CA PHE A 652 13.30 55.63 29.99
C PHE A 652 12.61 54.41 30.62
N ALA A 653 13.17 53.20 30.48
CA ALA A 653 12.57 52.00 31.03
C ALA A 653 12.67 51.96 32.56
N LYS A 654 11.51 51.88 33.24
CA LYS A 654 11.43 51.59 34.68
C LYS A 654 12.02 50.19 34.96
N PRO A 655 12.81 50.00 36.03
CA PRO A 655 13.23 48.66 36.44
C PRO A 655 12.02 47.86 36.91
N VAL A 656 11.72 46.77 36.21
CA VAL A 656 10.84 45.69 36.68
C VAL A 656 11.72 44.63 37.32
N PHE A 657 11.30 44.10 38.46
CA PHE A 657 12.08 43.14 39.23
C PHE A 657 11.53 41.75 39.01
N THR A 658 12.31 40.89 38.36
CA THR A 658 11.88 39.54 38.02
C THR A 658 12.56 38.54 38.94
N GLY A 659 11.75 37.80 39.68
CA GLY A 659 12.18 36.83 40.65
C GLY A 659 12.70 35.52 40.05
N VAL A 660 13.20 34.66 40.93
CA VAL A 660 13.67 33.30 40.63
C VAL A 660 12.66 32.41 39.88
N ASN A 661 11.35 32.67 40.02
CA ASN A 661 10.28 31.92 39.35
C ASN A 661 9.73 32.66 38.11
N ASN A 662 10.46 33.65 37.60
CA ASN A 662 10.01 34.62 36.59
C ASN A 662 8.78 35.46 36.99
N GLU A 663 8.46 35.55 38.29
CA GLU A 663 7.40 36.42 38.78
C GLU A 663 7.85 37.89 38.82
N GLU A 664 6.93 38.83 38.59
CA GLU A 664 7.19 40.23 38.94
C GLU A 664 7.13 40.39 40.46
N ILE A 665 8.20 40.91 41.06
CA ILE A 665 8.29 41.18 42.49
C ILE A 665 7.65 42.55 42.75
N PRO A 666 6.46 42.64 43.36
CA PRO A 666 5.88 43.93 43.72
C PRO A 666 6.74 44.59 44.80
N GLY A 667 6.89 45.92 44.74
CA GLY A 667 7.68 46.66 45.71
C GLY A 667 7.76 48.15 45.40
N ALA A 668 8.39 48.90 46.29
CA ALA A 668 8.59 50.35 46.13
C ALA A 668 9.90 50.63 45.40
N VAL A 669 9.86 51.51 44.39
CA VAL A 669 11.03 52.04 43.67
C VAL A 669 11.13 53.54 43.88
N THR A 670 12.31 54.03 44.27
CA THR A 670 12.60 55.47 44.35
C THR A 670 13.90 55.80 43.59
N TYR A 671 14.00 57.02 43.06
CA TYR A 671 15.13 57.45 42.24
C TYR A 671 15.96 58.55 42.91
N SER A 672 17.20 58.72 42.46
CA SER A 672 18.10 59.80 42.86
C SER A 672 18.87 60.35 41.66
N TYR A 673 18.89 61.68 41.51
CA TYR A 673 19.56 62.39 40.41
C TYR A 673 20.06 63.77 40.90
N LYS A 674 21.29 64.14 40.50
CA LYS A 674 21.93 65.44 40.85
C LYS A 674 21.73 65.84 42.33
N ASP A 675 22.16 64.95 43.24
CA ASP A 675 22.09 65.09 44.69
C ASP A 675 20.69 65.17 45.33
N VAL A 676 19.61 65.08 44.54
CA VAL A 676 18.24 64.87 45.04
C VAL A 676 17.98 63.36 45.14
N SER A 677 17.40 62.91 46.24
CA SER A 677 17.05 61.50 46.49
C SER A 677 15.59 61.34 46.89
N GLY A 678 15.02 60.15 46.63
CA GLY A 678 13.60 59.88 46.86
C GLY A 678 12.68 60.41 45.76
N MET A 679 13.22 60.76 44.59
CA MET A 679 12.46 61.28 43.45
C MET A 679 11.52 60.21 42.89
N THR A 680 10.38 60.67 42.36
CA THR A 680 9.49 59.90 41.49
C THR A 680 10.13 59.69 40.11
N TYR A 681 9.56 58.78 39.32
CA TYR A 681 10.02 58.57 37.94
C TYR A 681 9.79 59.83 37.08
N GLU A 682 8.62 60.43 37.24
CA GLU A 682 8.13 61.56 36.45
C GLU A 682 9.00 62.82 36.68
N GLU A 683 9.48 63.04 37.91
CA GLU A 683 10.44 64.10 38.23
C GLU A 683 11.81 63.89 37.55
N VAL A 684 12.33 62.66 37.56
CA VAL A 684 13.60 62.35 36.89
C VAL A 684 13.50 62.47 35.37
N VAL A 685 12.41 61.99 34.76
CA VAL A 685 12.14 62.14 33.32
C VAL A 685 12.14 63.61 32.90
N SER A 686 11.50 64.48 33.70
CA SER A 686 11.46 65.92 33.43
C SER A 686 12.84 66.57 33.42
N GLU A 687 13.79 66.08 34.23
CA GLU A 687 15.17 66.57 34.22
C GLU A 687 16.00 66.01 33.05
N LEU A 688 15.79 64.75 32.65
CA LEU A 688 16.47 64.15 31.50
C LEU A 688 16.03 64.77 30.16
N ALA A 689 14.76 65.19 30.05
CA ALA A 689 14.23 65.82 28.83
C ALA A 689 14.91 67.15 28.45
N LYS A 690 15.63 67.78 29.40
CA LYS A 690 16.33 69.06 29.21
C LYS A 690 17.71 68.90 28.53
N LEU A 691 18.17 67.67 28.33
CA LEU A 691 19.47 67.33 27.76
C LEU A 691 19.44 67.32 26.22
N LYS A 692 20.58 67.60 25.58
CA LYS A 692 20.76 67.68 24.12
C LYS A 692 21.34 66.38 23.57
N VAL A 693 21.14 66.12 22.26
CA VAL A 693 21.76 64.98 21.56
C VAL A 693 23.27 64.92 21.84
N GLY A 694 23.75 63.78 22.35
CA GLY A 694 25.13 63.56 22.78
C GLY A 694 25.41 63.78 24.27
N ASP A 695 24.52 64.41 25.04
CA ASP A 695 24.66 64.53 26.50
C ASP A 695 24.51 63.16 27.19
N THR A 696 25.08 63.03 28.40
CA THR A 696 24.95 61.84 29.26
C THR A 696 24.49 62.16 30.68
N ALA A 697 23.88 61.19 31.35
CA ALA A 697 23.37 61.32 32.73
C ALA A 697 23.46 60.01 33.51
N LYS A 698 23.42 60.08 34.84
CA LYS A 698 23.40 58.93 35.76
C LYS A 698 22.29 59.08 36.79
N VAL A 699 21.39 58.11 36.91
CA VAL A 699 20.33 58.04 37.93
C VAL A 699 20.51 56.77 38.76
N THR A 700 20.39 56.87 40.08
CA THR A 700 20.41 55.71 40.98
C THR A 700 18.98 55.34 41.36
N TYR A 701 18.62 54.06 41.40
CA TYR A 701 17.33 53.58 41.89
C TYR A 701 17.50 52.68 43.12
N THR A 702 16.52 52.70 44.03
CA THR A 702 16.46 51.82 45.21
C THR A 702 15.15 51.03 45.16
N PHE A 703 15.22 49.71 45.39
CA PHE A 703 14.08 48.80 45.37
C PHE A 703 13.89 48.08 46.72
N VAL A 704 12.66 48.14 47.24
CA VAL A 704 12.22 47.44 48.44
C VAL A 704 11.12 46.44 48.08
N PRO A 705 11.38 45.12 48.10
CA PRO A 705 10.39 44.08 47.86
C PRO A 705 9.22 44.14 48.85
N GLY A 706 8.01 43.82 48.36
CA GLY A 706 6.77 43.80 49.14
C GLY A 706 6.54 42.52 49.94
N ASN A 707 7.39 41.50 49.82
CA ASN A 707 7.30 40.24 50.55
C ASN A 707 8.66 39.85 51.18
N GLY A 708 8.63 38.89 52.11
CA GLY A 708 9.82 38.43 52.84
C GLY A 708 10.73 37.46 52.08
N ASN A 709 10.42 37.13 50.83
CA ASN A 709 11.17 36.15 50.03
C ASN A 709 12.45 36.76 49.43
N TYR A 710 12.49 38.08 49.24
CA TYR A 710 13.56 38.78 48.55
C TYR A 710 14.24 39.85 49.41
N ILE A 711 15.54 40.03 49.20
CA ILE A 711 16.37 41.05 49.87
C ILE A 711 16.48 42.28 48.97
N GLY A 712 16.10 43.47 49.43
CA GLY A 712 16.13 44.70 48.61
C GLY A 712 17.53 45.16 48.17
N ARG A 713 17.60 46.01 47.12
CA ARG A 713 18.86 46.48 46.51
C ARG A 713 18.80 47.93 46.00
N GLN A 714 19.97 48.45 45.65
CA GLN A 714 20.16 49.76 45.02
C GLN A 714 21.16 49.64 43.86
N GLU A 715 20.86 50.23 42.70
CA GLU A 715 21.72 50.19 41.50
C GLU A 715 21.65 51.49 40.68
N ASP A 716 22.51 51.60 39.66
CA ASP A 716 22.65 52.77 38.79
C ASP A 716 22.22 52.50 37.35
N ILE A 717 21.63 53.52 36.70
CA ILE A 717 21.33 53.57 35.27
C ILE A 717 22.06 54.78 34.66
N LEU A 718 22.75 54.56 33.55
CA LEU A 718 23.43 55.57 32.73
C LEU A 718 22.60 55.86 31.47
N PHE A 719 22.56 57.13 31.05
CA PHE A 719 21.80 57.58 29.88
C PHE A 719 22.67 58.29 28.86
N THR A 720 22.35 58.12 27.58
CA THR A 720 22.86 58.95 26.45
C THR A 720 21.70 59.50 25.62
N VAL A 721 21.75 60.76 25.18
CA VAL A 721 20.69 61.35 24.34
C VAL A 721 20.95 61.12 22.85
N ARG A 722 19.95 60.61 22.09
CA ARG A 722 20.09 60.27 20.65
C ARG A 722 18.94 60.80 19.75
N ASP A 723 19.13 60.67 18.43
CA ASP A 723 18.16 60.95 17.36
C ASP A 723 17.94 59.67 16.50
N ILE A 724 17.17 59.74 15.41
CA ILE A 724 16.81 58.59 14.56
C ILE A 724 17.92 58.15 13.59
N GLU A 725 18.13 56.83 13.50
CA GLU A 725 19.07 56.16 12.61
C GLU A 725 18.35 55.07 11.79
N PHE A 726 18.76 54.83 10.54
CA PHE A 726 18.25 53.71 9.73
C PHE A 726 19.34 52.66 9.53
N ILE A 727 19.03 51.40 9.81
CA ILE A 727 19.97 50.28 9.76
C ILE A 727 19.42 49.06 9.00
N VAL A 728 20.35 48.26 8.48
CA VAL A 728 20.16 46.92 7.92
C VAL A 728 21.25 46.04 8.53
N ASP A 729 20.87 44.93 9.18
CA ASP A 729 21.80 43.98 9.79
C ASP A 729 22.87 44.62 10.70
N GLY A 730 22.48 45.67 11.44
CA GLY A 730 23.35 46.43 12.35
C GLY A 730 24.28 47.45 11.68
N GLN A 731 24.25 47.60 10.35
CA GLN A 731 24.98 48.65 9.61
C GLN A 731 24.03 49.74 9.11
N GLN A 732 24.54 50.96 8.93
CA GLN A 732 23.76 52.07 8.37
C GLN A 732 23.13 51.69 7.02
N ALA A 733 21.86 52.05 6.82
CA ALA A 733 21.14 51.81 5.58
C ALA A 733 21.74 52.64 4.43
N THR A 734 21.97 51.97 3.30
CA THR A 734 22.47 52.50 2.04
C THR A 734 21.80 51.72 0.90
N ILE A 735 21.84 52.20 -0.35
CA ILE A 735 21.28 51.44 -1.49
C ILE A 735 21.84 50.01 -1.62
N LYS A 736 23.07 49.74 -1.16
CA LYS A 736 23.71 48.41 -1.28
C LYS A 736 23.12 47.35 -0.32
N ASN A 737 22.71 47.75 0.88
CA ASN A 737 22.13 46.85 1.88
C ASN A 737 20.60 47.00 1.99
N ALA A 738 20.03 48.22 1.89
CA ALA A 738 18.60 48.50 2.06
C ALA A 738 17.67 47.92 0.99
N VAL A 739 18.17 47.72 -0.24
CA VAL A 739 17.37 47.16 -1.34
C VAL A 739 18.12 46.04 -2.06
N THR A 740 17.37 45.21 -2.78
CA THR A 740 17.88 44.37 -3.87
C THR A 740 17.42 44.97 -5.18
N VAL A 741 18.38 45.26 -6.07
CA VAL A 741 18.12 45.76 -7.43
C VAL A 741 18.32 44.62 -8.43
N LYS A 742 17.35 44.39 -9.32
CA LYS A 742 17.46 43.41 -10.42
C LYS A 742 18.64 43.80 -11.31
N SER A 743 19.53 42.85 -11.62
CA SER A 743 20.81 43.13 -12.30
C SER A 743 20.66 43.55 -13.76
N ASN A 744 19.74 42.93 -14.48
CA ASN A 744 19.40 43.23 -15.88
C ASN A 744 17.87 43.34 -15.99
N PRO A 745 17.25 44.45 -15.55
CA PRO A 745 15.82 44.64 -15.73
C PRO A 745 15.55 44.93 -17.21
N ILE A 746 14.48 44.34 -17.73
CA ILE A 746 14.05 44.49 -19.13
C ILE A 746 12.70 45.21 -19.19
N TYR A 747 12.42 45.86 -20.31
CA TYR A 747 11.11 46.47 -20.51
C TYR A 747 9.97 45.44 -20.39
N GLY A 748 9.00 45.73 -19.52
CA GLY A 748 7.97 44.81 -19.05
C GLY A 748 8.11 44.38 -17.58
N ASP A 749 9.26 44.63 -16.93
CA ASP A 749 9.40 44.49 -15.48
C ASP A 749 8.73 45.65 -14.73
N SER A 750 8.09 45.39 -13.57
CA SER A 750 7.55 46.45 -12.71
C SER A 750 8.60 47.00 -11.74
N TRP A 751 8.42 48.22 -11.22
CA TRP A 751 9.29 48.78 -10.19
C TRP A 751 9.43 47.89 -8.95
N THR A 752 8.37 47.16 -8.59
CA THR A 752 8.35 46.16 -7.50
C THR A 752 9.09 44.86 -7.82
N ASP A 753 9.31 44.55 -9.11
CA ASP A 753 10.20 43.46 -9.55
C ASP A 753 11.66 43.90 -9.62
N ILE A 754 11.88 45.19 -9.94
CA ILE A 754 13.21 45.77 -10.15
C ILE A 754 13.87 46.17 -8.84
N VAL A 755 13.14 46.77 -7.90
CA VAL A 755 13.65 47.23 -6.60
C VAL A 755 12.82 46.62 -5.48
N LYS A 756 13.44 45.73 -4.70
CA LYS A 756 12.82 45.11 -3.51
C LYS A 756 13.45 45.67 -2.26
N ILE A 757 12.65 46.31 -1.41
CA ILE A 757 13.06 46.79 -0.09
C ILE A 757 13.38 45.57 0.77
N LYS A 758 14.58 45.54 1.38
CA LYS A 758 14.96 44.50 2.35
C LYS A 758 14.43 44.86 3.74
N LYS A 759 14.61 43.96 4.71
CA LYS A 759 14.26 44.25 6.11
C LYS A 759 15.07 45.44 6.62
N LEU A 760 14.41 46.59 6.69
CA LEU A 760 14.94 47.82 7.26
C LEU A 760 14.51 47.93 8.72
N THR A 761 15.29 48.68 9.48
CA THR A 761 14.96 49.04 10.85
C THR A 761 15.31 50.50 11.08
N ALA A 762 14.31 51.30 11.43
CA ALA A 762 14.50 52.61 12.01
C ALA A 762 14.76 52.44 13.52
N LYS A 763 15.69 53.20 14.10
CA LYS A 763 16.11 53.04 15.48
C LYS A 763 16.27 54.41 16.15
N VAL A 764 15.73 54.55 17.36
CA VAL A 764 15.96 55.72 18.23
C VAL A 764 16.36 55.19 19.60
N GLY A 765 17.64 55.31 19.94
CA GLY A 765 18.12 54.75 21.19
C GLY A 765 18.07 53.22 21.18
N ASP A 766 17.23 52.62 22.03
CA ASP A 766 17.00 51.17 22.07
C ASP A 766 15.65 50.76 21.44
N GLU A 767 14.76 51.72 21.17
CA GLU A 767 13.53 51.48 20.43
C GLU A 767 13.80 51.33 18.93
N SER A 768 13.07 50.42 18.28
CA SER A 768 13.24 50.11 16.86
C SER A 768 11.91 49.81 16.17
N ASP A 769 11.74 50.35 14.96
CA ASP A 769 10.61 50.10 14.08
C ASP A 769 11.13 49.36 12.84
N SER A 770 10.64 48.14 12.63
CA SER A 770 10.96 47.31 11.46
C SER A 770 9.71 46.94 10.67
N GLU A 771 8.60 47.67 10.88
CA GLU A 771 7.34 47.42 10.20
C GLU A 771 7.48 47.72 8.70
N ALA A 772 7.27 46.72 7.86
CA ALA A 772 7.54 46.82 6.43
C ALA A 772 6.63 47.87 5.76
N GLY A 773 5.41 48.03 6.27
CA GLY A 773 4.45 49.05 5.79
C GLY A 773 4.92 50.50 6.00
N HIS A 774 5.86 50.74 6.92
CA HIS A 774 6.43 52.06 7.16
C HIS A 774 7.56 52.41 6.18
N PHE A 775 8.08 51.45 5.41
CA PHE A 775 9.15 51.65 4.41
C PHE A 775 8.60 51.53 2.98
N THR A 776 8.49 52.66 2.27
CA THR A 776 7.84 52.71 0.95
C THR A 776 8.78 53.16 -0.16
N LEU A 777 8.51 52.67 -1.38
CA LEU A 777 9.18 53.09 -2.61
C LEU A 777 8.44 54.28 -3.22
N ASP A 778 9.17 55.34 -3.56
CA ASP A 778 8.64 56.61 -4.10
C ASP A 778 8.28 56.55 -5.62
N VAL A 779 8.21 55.34 -6.19
CA VAL A 779 7.88 55.11 -7.62
C VAL A 779 7.00 53.87 -7.80
N SER A 780 6.20 53.83 -8.87
CA SER A 780 5.24 52.76 -9.17
C SER A 780 5.07 52.51 -10.68
N GLY A 781 4.47 51.39 -11.05
CA GLY A 781 4.28 50.98 -12.45
C GLY A 781 5.51 50.33 -13.07
N MET A 782 5.67 50.43 -14.40
CA MET A 782 6.85 49.96 -15.14
C MET A 782 7.71 51.15 -15.60
N PRO A 783 9.04 51.15 -15.39
CA PRO A 783 9.92 52.15 -15.98
C PRO A 783 10.06 51.99 -17.51
N LYS A 784 10.53 53.04 -18.18
CA LYS A 784 10.90 53.00 -19.60
C LYS A 784 12.24 52.30 -19.79
N ALA A 785 12.48 51.75 -20.98
CA ALA A 785 13.83 51.33 -21.35
C ALA A 785 14.78 52.55 -21.41
N GLY A 786 16.03 52.36 -21.02
CA GLY A 786 17.06 53.39 -20.93
C GLY A 786 17.75 53.46 -19.58
N GLU A 787 18.78 54.30 -19.50
CA GLU A 787 19.54 54.57 -18.27
C GLU A 787 18.82 55.57 -17.35
N GLY A 788 19.27 55.67 -16.10
CA GLY A 788 18.95 56.80 -15.22
C GLY A 788 17.54 56.81 -14.61
N GLN A 789 16.83 55.69 -14.56
CA GLN A 789 15.52 55.61 -13.92
C GLN A 789 15.69 55.66 -12.39
N ALA A 790 15.23 56.73 -11.72
CA ALA A 790 15.51 56.99 -10.31
C ALA A 790 14.43 56.48 -9.34
N PHE A 791 14.82 56.14 -8.11
CA PHE A 791 13.93 55.75 -7.01
C PHE A 791 14.45 56.21 -5.64
N ARG A 792 13.55 56.27 -4.65
CA ARG A 792 13.84 56.55 -3.23
C ARG A 792 13.08 55.58 -2.32
N VAL A 793 13.66 55.28 -1.16
CA VAL A 793 13.01 54.56 -0.05
C VAL A 793 12.80 55.54 1.10
N LEU A 794 11.55 55.65 1.58
CA LEU A 794 11.13 56.59 2.61
C LEU A 794 10.59 55.85 3.84
N TYR A 795 10.81 56.41 5.03
CA TYR A 795 10.26 55.93 6.31
C TYR A 795 9.18 56.87 6.87
N ASN A 796 8.08 56.27 7.32
CA ASN A 796 6.92 56.92 7.92
C ASN A 796 6.43 56.11 9.13
N GLY A 797 6.77 56.51 10.36
CA GLY A 797 6.48 55.73 11.57
C GLY A 797 6.68 56.51 12.88
N LYS A 798 6.51 55.84 14.03
CA LYS A 798 6.54 56.46 15.36
C LYS A 798 7.51 55.75 16.29
N LEU A 799 8.51 56.47 16.80
CA LEU A 799 9.59 55.94 17.64
C LEU A 799 9.93 56.88 18.79
N GLY A 800 10.20 56.34 19.97
CA GLY A 800 10.64 57.10 21.14
C GLY A 800 9.62 58.15 21.59
N GLY A 801 8.33 57.86 21.41
CA GLY A 801 7.22 58.78 21.64
C GLY A 801 7.00 59.86 20.56
N LYS A 802 7.83 59.93 19.52
CA LYS A 802 7.83 60.96 18.47
C LYS A 802 7.44 60.39 17.10
N GLU A 803 6.67 61.15 16.32
CA GLU A 803 6.30 60.80 14.94
C GLU A 803 7.32 61.33 13.92
N PHE A 804 7.63 60.49 12.93
CA PHE A 804 8.57 60.77 11.85
C PHE A 804 7.88 60.52 10.50
N LYS A 805 8.01 61.47 9.57
CA LYS A 805 7.33 61.43 8.28
C LYS A 805 8.29 61.72 7.12
N ASP A 806 8.14 60.99 6.02
CA ASP A 806 8.88 61.15 4.76
C ASP A 806 10.41 61.22 4.94
N GLN A 807 10.95 60.45 5.89
CA GLN A 807 12.38 60.43 6.17
C GLN A 807 13.11 59.58 5.11
N GLU A 808 14.06 60.17 4.39
CA GLU A 808 14.80 59.43 3.35
C GLU A 808 15.74 58.40 3.98
N VAL A 809 15.58 57.14 3.58
CA VAL A 809 16.39 56.01 4.04
C VAL A 809 17.54 55.74 3.06
N CYS A 810 17.24 55.69 1.77
CA CYS A 810 18.24 55.62 0.70
C CYS A 810 17.62 55.95 -0.67
N SER A 811 18.46 56.25 -1.67
CA SER A 811 18.06 56.59 -3.04
C SER A 811 19.05 56.07 -4.08
N GLY A 812 18.63 55.98 -5.35
CA GLY A 812 19.52 55.64 -6.48
C GLY A 812 18.81 55.46 -7.82
N VAL A 813 19.50 54.81 -8.77
CA VAL A 813 19.09 54.71 -10.18
C VAL A 813 19.26 53.30 -10.74
N VAL A 814 18.48 52.96 -11.77
CA VAL A 814 18.55 51.70 -12.52
C VAL A 814 18.60 51.96 -14.04
N THR A 815 19.19 51.01 -14.78
CA THR A 815 19.20 50.97 -16.25
C THR A 815 18.35 49.80 -16.72
N VAL A 816 17.36 50.07 -17.57
CA VAL A 816 16.40 49.07 -18.07
C VAL A 816 16.69 48.79 -19.54
N ALA A 817 16.96 47.54 -19.87
CA ALA A 817 17.24 47.13 -21.25
C ALA A 817 15.95 47.05 -22.10
N PRO A 818 16.00 47.39 -23.40
CA PRO A 818 14.92 47.10 -24.33
C PRO A 818 14.58 45.60 -24.38
N LYS A 819 13.32 45.27 -24.65
CA LYS A 819 12.85 43.89 -24.80
C LYS A 819 13.18 43.36 -26.21
N ALA A 820 14.00 42.32 -26.28
CA ALA A 820 14.29 41.64 -27.54
C ALA A 820 13.04 40.93 -28.09
N LEU A 821 12.78 41.12 -29.38
CA LEU A 821 11.79 40.38 -30.16
C LEU A 821 12.44 39.15 -30.82
N THR A 822 11.62 38.25 -31.34
CA THR A 822 12.04 37.10 -32.16
C THR A 822 11.39 37.16 -33.54
N TRP A 823 12.02 36.57 -34.57
CA TRP A 823 11.36 36.39 -35.85
C TRP A 823 10.22 35.37 -35.75
N ASP A 824 9.17 35.59 -36.53
CA ASP A 824 8.11 34.65 -36.82
C ASP A 824 8.08 34.41 -38.34
N VAL A 825 8.47 33.19 -38.72
CA VAL A 825 8.54 32.72 -40.11
C VAL A 825 7.33 31.89 -40.52
N SER A 826 6.34 31.69 -39.64
CA SER A 826 5.19 30.80 -39.90
C SER A 826 4.36 31.23 -41.10
N GLY A 827 4.37 32.52 -41.43
CA GLY A 827 3.71 33.10 -42.59
C GLY A 827 4.56 33.20 -43.86
N LEU A 828 5.77 32.61 -43.89
CA LEU A 828 6.72 32.71 -45.00
C LEU A 828 7.15 31.33 -45.51
N GLN A 829 7.14 31.13 -46.82
CA GLN A 829 7.44 29.85 -47.47
C GLN A 829 8.33 30.06 -48.70
N ALA A 830 9.04 29.00 -49.12
CA ALA A 830 9.86 28.98 -50.33
C ALA A 830 9.61 27.67 -51.10
N VAL A 831 9.12 27.73 -52.34
CA VAL A 831 8.82 26.53 -53.14
C VAL A 831 9.08 26.78 -54.62
N ASP A 832 9.82 25.89 -55.27
CA ASP A 832 10.21 26.01 -56.68
C ASP A 832 10.21 24.65 -57.40
N SER A 833 10.09 24.66 -58.74
CA SER A 833 10.23 23.45 -59.57
C SER A 833 11.69 23.18 -59.93
N GLN A 834 12.13 21.92 -59.87
CA GLN A 834 13.44 21.51 -60.41
C GLN A 834 13.66 21.96 -61.86
N LYS A 835 12.58 22.07 -62.66
CA LYS A 835 12.65 22.42 -64.08
C LYS A 835 12.60 23.93 -64.35
N THR A 836 12.09 24.74 -63.42
CA THR A 836 11.97 26.21 -63.59
C THR A 836 12.92 27.02 -62.69
N LEU A 837 13.57 26.39 -61.71
CA LEU A 837 14.54 27.03 -60.83
C LEU A 837 15.71 27.64 -61.62
N VAL A 838 15.94 28.94 -61.43
CA VAL A 838 17.04 29.67 -62.08
C VAL A 838 18.16 29.90 -61.07
N GLY A 839 19.31 29.24 -61.29
CA GLY A 839 20.41 29.26 -60.34
C GLY A 839 20.01 28.59 -59.02
N ASN A 840 20.13 29.32 -57.91
CA ASN A 840 19.69 28.88 -56.58
C ASN A 840 18.78 29.90 -55.87
N THR A 841 18.19 30.85 -56.61
CA THR A 841 17.23 31.82 -56.06
C THR A 841 15.92 31.12 -55.69
N ALA A 842 15.42 31.35 -54.48
CA ALA A 842 14.17 30.77 -54.00
C ALA A 842 12.99 31.72 -54.20
N THR A 843 11.88 31.22 -54.74
CA THR A 843 10.64 31.98 -54.86
C THR A 843 9.92 32.01 -53.51
N LEU A 844 9.86 33.19 -52.88
CA LEU A 844 9.23 33.37 -51.58
C LEU A 844 7.74 33.69 -51.69
N PHE A 845 6.94 33.12 -50.79
CA PHE A 845 5.51 33.37 -50.65
C PHE A 845 5.18 33.77 -49.19
N GLY A 846 4.41 34.84 -49.02
CA GLY A 846 3.98 35.33 -47.70
C GLY A 846 4.92 36.39 -47.09
N GLU A 847 4.94 36.50 -45.76
CA GLU A 847 5.56 37.63 -45.03
C GLU A 847 6.35 37.18 -43.79
N LEU A 848 7.47 37.86 -43.53
CA LEU A 848 8.24 37.74 -42.29
C LEU A 848 7.66 38.65 -41.19
N LYS A 849 7.41 38.08 -40.01
CA LYS A 849 6.82 38.81 -38.87
C LYS A 849 7.75 38.77 -37.65
N VAL A 850 7.37 39.47 -36.57
CA VAL A 850 8.06 39.45 -35.28
C VAL A 850 7.10 39.13 -34.15
N SER A 851 7.63 38.48 -33.11
CA SER A 851 6.90 38.11 -31.89
C SER A 851 7.61 38.64 -30.64
N GLY A 852 6.87 38.81 -29.54
CA GLY A 852 7.38 39.28 -28.25
C GLY A 852 6.99 40.72 -27.85
N ILE A 853 6.23 41.44 -28.69
CA ILE A 853 5.66 42.76 -28.33
C ILE A 853 4.65 42.58 -27.19
N LEU A 854 4.71 43.42 -26.15
CA LEU A 854 3.79 43.32 -25.02
C LEU A 854 2.35 43.67 -25.44
N SER A 855 1.36 43.00 -24.87
CA SER A 855 -0.06 43.20 -25.20
C SER A 855 -0.57 44.63 -24.99
N ALA A 856 0.06 45.41 -24.11
CA ALA A 856 -0.24 46.84 -23.92
C ALA A 856 0.33 47.76 -25.02
N ASP A 857 1.10 47.21 -25.95
CA ASP A 857 1.87 47.94 -26.95
C ASP A 857 1.58 47.51 -28.40
N VAL A 858 0.89 46.38 -28.62
CA VAL A 858 0.58 45.84 -29.97
C VAL A 858 -0.25 46.79 -30.85
N SER A 859 -0.91 47.80 -30.28
CA SER A 859 -1.65 48.82 -31.01
C SER A 859 -0.82 50.05 -31.39
N ASP A 860 0.42 50.15 -30.90
CA ASP A 860 1.36 51.26 -31.17
C ASP A 860 2.62 50.75 -31.89
N VAL A 861 3.18 49.60 -31.48
CA VAL A 861 4.40 49.04 -32.06
C VAL A 861 4.09 48.08 -33.20
N THR A 862 4.59 48.37 -34.39
CA THR A 862 4.38 47.54 -35.59
C THR A 862 5.68 47.26 -36.35
N PHE A 863 5.68 46.13 -37.08
CA PHE A 863 6.74 45.72 -38.00
C PHE A 863 6.12 45.38 -39.35
N SER A 864 6.57 46.05 -40.41
CA SER A 864 6.05 45.87 -41.77
C SER A 864 7.17 46.15 -42.77
N PRO A 865 8.05 45.17 -43.06
CA PRO A 865 9.03 45.31 -44.12
C PRO A 865 8.27 45.29 -45.45
N GLU A 866 8.25 46.42 -46.16
CA GLU A 866 7.87 46.45 -47.58
C GLU A 866 8.63 45.32 -48.30
N SER A 867 7.98 44.60 -49.22
CA SER A 867 8.36 43.26 -49.74
C SER A 867 9.75 43.16 -50.42
N ARG A 868 10.80 43.32 -49.63
CA ARG A 868 12.23 43.44 -50.00
C ARG A 868 13.04 42.24 -49.50
N LEU A 869 12.42 41.07 -49.40
CA LEU A 869 13.04 39.86 -48.84
C LEU A 869 13.34 38.88 -49.98
N VAL A 870 14.57 38.40 -50.07
CA VAL A 870 15.02 37.42 -51.06
C VAL A 870 15.54 36.15 -50.38
N GLY A 871 15.31 35.01 -51.01
CA GLY A 871 15.75 33.71 -50.51
C GLY A 871 16.77 33.06 -51.45
N THR A 872 17.73 32.33 -50.88
CA THR A 872 18.71 31.54 -51.63
C THR A 872 18.78 30.11 -51.09
N TYR A 873 18.55 29.11 -51.95
CA TYR A 873 18.72 27.70 -51.61
C TYR A 873 20.19 27.33 -51.45
N ALA A 874 20.47 26.47 -50.46
CA ALA A 874 21.80 25.90 -50.23
C ALA A 874 22.23 24.85 -51.27
N ASP A 875 21.28 24.15 -51.89
CA ASP A 875 21.48 23.15 -52.95
C ASP A 875 20.28 23.19 -53.90
N THR A 876 20.45 22.77 -55.16
CA THR A 876 19.40 22.83 -56.21
C THR A 876 18.75 21.47 -56.48
N LYS A 877 19.08 20.45 -55.68
CA LYS A 877 18.49 19.11 -55.79
C LYS A 877 17.03 19.11 -55.29
N PRO A 878 16.13 18.32 -55.90
CA PRO A 878 14.78 18.12 -55.38
C PRO A 878 14.74 17.62 -53.93
N GLY A 879 13.68 18.00 -53.22
CA GLY A 879 13.48 17.75 -51.80
C GLY A 879 13.45 19.04 -50.98
N GLU A 880 13.44 18.90 -49.66
CA GLU A 880 13.56 20.02 -48.74
C GLU A 880 14.99 20.58 -48.77
N GLN A 881 15.09 21.90 -48.88
CA GLN A 881 16.34 22.62 -48.98
C GLN A 881 16.36 23.80 -48.01
N LYS A 882 17.51 24.02 -47.40
CA LYS A 882 17.73 25.19 -46.54
C LYS A 882 17.73 26.46 -47.39
N VAL A 883 16.97 27.46 -46.99
CA VAL A 883 16.91 28.78 -47.62
C VAL A 883 17.45 29.82 -46.65
N THR A 884 18.56 30.44 -47.03
CA THR A 884 19.09 31.62 -46.34
C THR A 884 18.36 32.85 -46.85
N LEU A 885 17.81 33.64 -45.93
CA LEU A 885 17.11 34.88 -46.25
C LEU A 885 18.08 36.08 -46.20
N ALA A 886 17.91 37.00 -47.13
CA ALA A 886 18.59 38.29 -47.16
C ALA A 886 17.60 39.40 -47.50
N TRP A 887 17.93 40.64 -47.14
CA TRP A 887 17.26 41.80 -47.71
C TRP A 887 17.74 41.99 -49.16
N GLU A 888 16.82 42.37 -50.05
CA GLU A 888 17.09 42.64 -51.47
C GLU A 888 18.11 43.78 -51.63
N ASP A 889 18.02 44.78 -50.76
CA ASP A 889 19.00 45.85 -50.58
C ASP A 889 19.82 45.57 -49.33
N ALA A 890 21.14 45.42 -49.48
CA ALA A 890 22.06 45.11 -48.39
C ALA A 890 22.22 46.25 -47.37
N ASP A 891 21.90 47.49 -47.75
CA ASP A 891 21.93 48.66 -46.87
C ASP A 891 20.59 48.87 -46.12
N TYR A 892 19.57 48.04 -46.38
CA TYR A 892 18.27 48.14 -45.71
C TYR A 892 18.36 47.77 -44.22
N THR A 893 18.02 48.74 -43.36
CA THR A 893 17.92 48.54 -41.91
C THR A 893 16.45 48.33 -41.52
N ALA A 894 16.12 47.11 -41.12
CA ALA A 894 14.81 46.78 -40.56
C ALA A 894 14.55 47.56 -39.26
N ALA A 895 13.36 48.14 -39.11
CA ALA A 895 13.00 48.96 -37.95
C ALA A 895 11.54 48.71 -37.51
N LEU A 896 11.30 48.91 -36.21
CA LEU A 896 9.95 49.00 -35.64
C LEU A 896 9.44 50.44 -35.75
N THR A 897 8.12 50.61 -35.94
CA THR A 897 7.47 51.92 -35.83
C THR A 897 6.57 51.98 -34.60
N GLY A 898 6.16 53.18 -34.18
CA GLY A 898 5.36 53.41 -32.96
C GLY A 898 6.07 54.26 -31.90
N THR A 899 5.32 54.86 -30.97
CA THR A 899 5.89 55.73 -29.92
C THR A 899 6.67 54.97 -28.84
N LYS A 900 6.31 53.71 -28.60
CA LYS A 900 6.99 52.79 -27.68
C LYS A 900 8.05 51.90 -28.35
N SER A 901 8.27 52.03 -29.66
CA SER A 901 9.20 51.20 -30.45
C SER A 901 10.61 51.12 -29.85
N GLY A 902 11.14 52.24 -29.32
CA GLY A 902 12.45 52.31 -28.66
C GLY A 902 12.58 51.50 -27.36
N ASN A 903 11.50 50.92 -26.83
CA ASN A 903 11.57 49.96 -25.73
C ASN A 903 11.82 48.51 -26.19
N TYR A 904 11.95 48.26 -27.50
CA TYR A 904 12.13 46.95 -28.10
C TYR A 904 13.37 46.90 -29.01
N THR A 905 13.90 45.70 -29.22
CA THR A 905 14.98 45.44 -30.18
C THR A 905 14.61 44.31 -31.13
N LEU A 906 14.87 44.52 -32.43
CA LEU A 906 14.75 43.47 -33.45
C LEU A 906 15.92 42.47 -33.34
N PRO A 907 15.75 41.22 -33.79
CA PRO A 907 16.87 40.27 -33.89
C PRO A 907 17.94 40.77 -34.87
N ALA A 908 19.20 40.56 -34.54
CA ALA A 908 20.34 41.13 -35.28
C ALA A 908 20.58 40.51 -36.67
N SER A 909 20.12 39.28 -36.91
CA SER A 909 20.26 38.56 -38.18
C SER A 909 18.92 38.00 -38.63
N LEU A 910 18.64 38.00 -39.93
CA LEU A 910 17.48 37.31 -40.51
C LEU A 910 17.47 35.81 -40.16
N PRO A 911 16.30 35.16 -40.11
CA PRO A 911 16.21 33.73 -39.88
C PRO A 911 16.52 32.95 -41.17
N GLU A 912 16.71 31.65 -41.03
CA GLU A 912 16.74 30.72 -42.16
C GLU A 912 15.44 29.91 -42.15
N ILE A 913 14.94 29.56 -43.33
CA ILE A 913 13.70 28.76 -43.49
C ILE A 913 14.00 27.49 -44.28
N THR A 914 13.12 26.50 -44.18
CA THR A 914 13.12 25.34 -45.07
C THR A 914 12.22 25.66 -46.27
N GLY A 915 12.80 25.63 -47.47
CA GLY A 915 12.04 25.63 -48.71
C GLY A 915 12.01 24.24 -49.35
N ARG A 916 11.32 24.08 -50.47
CA ARG A 916 11.18 22.79 -51.15
C ARG A 916 11.34 22.94 -52.67
N ILE A 917 12.24 22.15 -53.24
CA ILE A 917 12.37 22.02 -54.70
C ILE A 917 11.60 20.77 -55.12
N ASN A 918 10.51 20.94 -55.87
CA ASN A 918 9.67 19.85 -56.34
C ASN A 918 10.40 19.08 -57.47
N ALA A 919 10.40 17.74 -57.40
CA ALA A 919 11.02 16.90 -58.43
C ALA A 919 10.14 16.86 -59.70
N VAL A 920 10.76 16.82 -60.87
CA VAL A 920 10.04 16.74 -62.16
C VAL A 920 10.42 15.47 -62.92
N TYR A 921 9.42 14.72 -63.38
CA TYR A 921 9.57 13.54 -64.22
C TYR A 921 8.60 13.57 -65.41
N GLU A 922 8.85 12.75 -66.42
CA GLU A 922 8.08 12.73 -67.67
C GLU A 922 7.64 11.31 -68.02
N ASP A 923 6.38 11.13 -68.44
CA ASP A 923 5.84 9.87 -68.98
C ASP A 923 5.50 10.01 -70.46
N THR A 924 6.20 9.25 -71.29
CA THR A 924 6.01 9.20 -72.75
C THR A 924 5.00 8.16 -73.21
N ASN A 925 4.48 7.32 -72.32
CA ASN A 925 3.61 6.18 -72.65
C ASN A 925 2.13 6.52 -72.49
N VAL A 926 1.71 7.69 -73.01
CA VAL A 926 0.33 8.16 -72.95
C VAL A 926 -0.56 7.36 -73.91
N PRO A 927 -1.56 6.59 -73.42
CA PRO A 927 -2.36 5.67 -74.24
C PRO A 927 -3.12 6.32 -75.41
N GLU A 928 -3.47 7.59 -75.29
CA GLU A 928 -4.13 8.38 -76.34
C GLU A 928 -3.19 8.84 -77.47
N SER A 929 -1.90 8.47 -77.45
CA SER A 929 -0.96 8.75 -78.54
C SER A 929 -1.18 7.86 -79.75
N THR A 930 -1.00 8.41 -80.95
CA THR A 930 -1.07 7.73 -82.24
C THR A 930 0.15 8.07 -83.10
N ASP A 931 0.27 7.43 -84.27
CA ASP A 931 1.29 7.78 -85.28
C ASP A 931 1.16 9.23 -85.80
N GLU A 932 -0.03 9.83 -85.68
CA GLU A 932 -0.34 11.19 -86.14
C GLU A 932 -0.18 12.25 -85.03
N VAL A 933 -0.42 11.88 -83.77
CA VAL A 933 -0.36 12.79 -82.61
C VAL A 933 0.31 12.10 -81.44
N GLN A 934 1.46 12.62 -81.01
CA GLN A 934 2.21 12.10 -79.86
C GLN A 934 2.00 12.98 -78.64
N TYR A 935 1.70 12.36 -77.50
CA TYR A 935 1.55 13.01 -76.20
C TYR A 935 2.62 12.58 -75.20
N LYS A 936 2.88 13.43 -74.22
CA LYS A 936 3.75 13.16 -73.06
C LYS A 936 3.22 13.90 -71.85
N LEU A 937 3.17 13.27 -70.69
CA LEU A 937 2.88 13.92 -69.42
C LEU A 937 4.17 14.40 -68.76
N VAL A 938 4.12 15.57 -68.13
CA VAL A 938 5.17 16.08 -67.25
C VAL A 938 4.55 16.21 -65.87
N PHE A 939 5.12 15.54 -64.88
CA PHE A 939 4.67 15.54 -63.50
C PHE A 939 5.68 16.28 -62.63
N GLU A 940 5.19 17.14 -61.76
CA GLU A 940 5.95 17.76 -60.68
C GLU A 940 5.38 17.28 -59.33
N THR A 941 6.26 16.92 -58.39
CA THR A 941 5.86 16.45 -57.06
C THR A 941 5.56 17.63 -56.13
N GLY A 942 4.29 18.01 -56.03
CA GLY A 942 3.82 19.20 -55.36
C GLY A 942 3.53 20.35 -56.33
N ILE A 943 3.18 21.50 -55.77
CA ILE A 943 2.87 22.73 -56.50
C ILE A 943 4.00 23.74 -56.26
N SER A 944 4.49 24.42 -57.30
CA SER A 944 5.45 25.53 -57.17
C SER A 944 4.93 26.86 -57.74
N GLN A 945 3.84 26.82 -58.52
CA GLN A 945 3.23 28.01 -59.14
C GLN A 945 1.75 28.11 -58.81
N VAL A 946 1.27 29.33 -58.62
CA VAL A 946 -0.15 29.63 -58.41
C VAL A 946 -0.75 29.98 -59.78
N PRO A 947 -1.75 29.22 -60.28
CA PRO A 947 -2.45 29.55 -61.52
C PRO A 947 -3.05 30.96 -61.48
N GLU A 948 -3.00 31.71 -62.59
CA GLU A 948 -3.42 33.11 -62.67
C GLU A 948 -4.85 33.33 -62.13
N THR A 949 -5.76 32.42 -62.48
CA THR A 949 -7.16 32.33 -62.05
C THR A 949 -7.38 32.11 -60.55
N LEU A 950 -6.33 31.72 -59.81
CA LEU A 950 -6.38 31.46 -58.36
C LEU A 950 -5.59 32.48 -57.53
N LYS A 951 -4.88 33.44 -58.15
CA LYS A 951 -4.07 34.44 -57.42
C LYS A 951 -4.90 35.38 -56.54
N ASP A 952 -6.10 35.75 -56.99
CA ASP A 952 -7.02 36.59 -56.21
C ASP A 952 -7.87 35.80 -55.22
N ASN A 953 -7.75 34.46 -55.21
CA ASN A 953 -8.47 33.61 -54.27
C ASN A 953 -7.65 33.47 -52.97
N GLU A 954 -8.00 34.23 -51.92
CA GLU A 954 -7.31 34.20 -50.62
C GLU A 954 -7.13 32.80 -50.01
N LYS A 955 -7.94 31.81 -50.40
CA LYS A 955 -7.86 30.42 -49.94
C LYS A 955 -6.95 29.52 -50.79
N LEU A 956 -6.53 29.96 -51.98
CA LEU A 956 -5.74 29.18 -52.94
C LEU A 956 -4.57 29.97 -53.57
N ASN A 957 -4.28 31.18 -53.09
CA ASN A 957 -3.28 32.07 -53.69
C ASN A 957 -1.81 31.81 -53.30
N THR A 958 -1.49 30.67 -52.70
CA THR A 958 -0.11 30.20 -52.50
C THR A 958 -0.01 28.70 -52.78
N PRO A 959 1.18 28.17 -53.17
CA PRO A 959 1.31 26.74 -53.50
C PRO A 959 0.90 25.81 -52.34
N ALA A 960 1.27 26.15 -51.10
CA ALA A 960 0.90 25.35 -49.92
C ALA A 960 -0.62 25.34 -49.69
N LYS A 961 -1.32 26.46 -49.88
CA LYS A 961 -2.80 26.51 -49.76
C LYS A 961 -3.48 25.59 -50.79
N ILE A 962 -2.96 25.53 -52.01
CA ILE A 962 -3.45 24.62 -53.05
C ILE A 962 -3.20 23.16 -52.63
N GLU A 963 -2.01 22.82 -52.13
CA GLU A 963 -1.71 21.47 -51.63
C GLU A 963 -2.56 21.06 -50.42
N GLU A 964 -2.76 21.95 -49.46
CA GLU A 964 -3.60 21.70 -48.28
C GLU A 964 -5.04 21.45 -48.70
N GLN A 965 -5.58 22.23 -49.63
CA GLN A 965 -6.91 21.98 -50.20
C GLN A 965 -6.96 20.63 -50.92
N MET A 966 -5.98 20.28 -51.76
CA MET A 966 -5.95 19.00 -52.47
C MET A 966 -5.77 17.79 -51.55
N LYS A 967 -5.02 17.94 -50.45
CA LYS A 967 -4.90 16.94 -49.38
C LYS A 967 -6.20 16.83 -48.58
N SER A 968 -6.90 17.94 -48.33
CA SER A 968 -8.20 17.96 -47.66
C SER A 968 -9.27 17.23 -48.46
N GLU A 969 -9.44 17.55 -49.75
CA GLU A 969 -10.49 16.93 -50.58
C GLU A 969 -10.29 15.42 -50.78
N ILE A 970 -9.06 14.95 -51.00
CA ILE A 970 -8.82 13.49 -51.10
C ILE A 970 -9.03 12.78 -49.77
N LYS A 971 -8.69 13.40 -48.63
CA LYS A 971 -9.04 12.85 -47.30
C LYS A 971 -10.55 12.81 -47.05
N LYS A 972 -11.39 13.63 -47.71
CA LYS A 972 -12.86 13.44 -47.66
C LYS A 972 -13.31 12.20 -48.43
N LYS A 973 -12.63 11.87 -49.54
CA LYS A 973 -12.95 10.72 -50.41
C LYS A 973 -12.38 9.40 -49.88
N LEU A 974 -11.22 9.45 -49.22
CA LEU A 974 -10.55 8.32 -48.56
C LEU A 974 -10.06 8.77 -47.16
N PRO A 975 -10.94 8.84 -46.13
CA PRO A 975 -10.58 9.33 -44.79
C PRO A 975 -9.47 8.53 -44.11
N GLU A 976 -9.37 7.24 -44.43
CA GLU A 976 -8.38 6.31 -43.90
C GLU A 976 -6.98 6.49 -44.51
N ALA A 977 -6.79 7.39 -45.49
CA ALA A 977 -5.47 7.67 -46.05
C ALA A 977 -4.50 8.30 -45.03
N GLY A 978 -5.00 9.00 -44.01
CA GLY A 978 -4.14 9.71 -43.05
C GLY A 978 -3.28 10.73 -43.79
N ASP A 979 -1.95 10.64 -43.66
CA ASP A 979 -0.98 11.47 -44.41
C ASP A 979 -0.40 10.77 -45.65
N SER A 980 -0.95 9.60 -46.02
CA SER A 980 -0.61 8.83 -47.22
C SER A 980 -1.22 9.48 -48.47
N VAL A 981 -0.79 10.71 -48.77
CA VAL A 981 -1.28 11.53 -49.87
C VAL A 981 -0.11 12.25 -50.56
N GLU A 982 0.03 12.02 -51.86
CA GLU A 982 0.88 12.85 -52.73
C GLU A 982 0.02 13.79 -53.58
N VAL A 983 0.56 14.97 -53.89
CA VAL A 983 -0.05 15.97 -54.77
C VAL A 983 0.92 16.20 -55.93
N TYR A 984 0.40 16.33 -57.15
CA TYR A 984 1.18 16.56 -58.36
C TYR A 984 0.61 17.73 -59.15
N ASP A 985 1.50 18.61 -59.65
CA ASP A 985 1.19 19.44 -60.81
C ASP A 985 1.47 18.62 -62.08
N VAL A 986 0.52 18.57 -63.01
CA VAL A 986 0.57 17.70 -64.19
C VAL A 986 0.31 18.50 -65.46
N VAL A 987 1.23 18.43 -66.41
CA VAL A 987 1.14 19.15 -67.68
C VAL A 987 1.18 18.17 -68.85
N LEU A 988 0.15 18.23 -69.70
CA LEU A 988 0.15 17.54 -70.99
C LEU A 988 1.00 18.33 -71.99
N MET A 989 1.96 17.65 -72.60
CA MET A 989 2.73 18.11 -73.74
C MET A 989 2.26 17.37 -74.99
N ILE A 990 2.05 18.10 -76.07
CA ILE A 990 1.76 17.59 -77.42
C ILE A 990 2.96 17.86 -78.33
N LYS A 991 3.19 16.99 -79.31
CA LYS A 991 4.27 17.16 -80.28
C LYS A 991 3.78 17.96 -81.49
N ASP A 992 4.45 19.08 -81.80
CA ASP A 992 4.15 19.93 -82.95
C ASP A 992 4.51 19.25 -84.28
N LYS A 993 4.10 19.88 -85.39
CA LYS A 993 4.38 19.38 -86.76
C LYS A 993 5.87 19.37 -87.13
N ASN A 994 6.73 19.99 -86.33
CA ASN A 994 8.19 20.03 -86.51
C ASN A 994 8.90 19.01 -85.59
N GLY A 995 8.18 18.32 -84.71
CA GLY A 995 8.72 17.34 -83.76
C GLY A 995 9.06 17.89 -82.37
N ASN A 996 8.77 19.16 -82.07
CA ASN A 996 9.01 19.79 -80.76
C ASN A 996 7.86 19.52 -79.78
N TRP A 997 8.12 19.56 -78.48
CA TRP A 997 7.10 19.43 -77.45
C TRP A 997 6.58 20.80 -77.00
N GLU A 998 5.28 21.04 -77.12
CA GLU A 998 4.59 22.24 -76.63
C GLU A 998 3.48 21.88 -75.62
N LYS A 999 3.08 22.81 -74.74
CA LYS A 999 2.00 22.57 -73.77
C LYS A 999 0.66 22.48 -74.51
N ALA A 1000 -0.12 21.44 -74.21
CA ALA A 1000 -1.44 21.27 -74.79
C ALA A 1000 -2.38 22.43 -74.41
N THR A 1001 -3.23 22.82 -75.37
CA THR A 1001 -4.30 23.80 -75.21
C THR A 1001 -5.66 23.09 -75.13
N GLN A 1002 -6.70 23.80 -74.74
CA GLN A 1002 -8.05 23.26 -74.67
C GLN A 1002 -8.55 22.68 -76.01
N GLU A 1003 -8.07 23.20 -77.15
CA GLU A 1003 -8.46 22.74 -78.48
C GLU A 1003 -7.81 21.42 -78.91
N ASN A 1004 -6.61 21.13 -78.41
CA ASN A 1004 -5.83 19.94 -78.77
C ASN A 1004 -5.76 18.88 -77.64
N PHE A 1005 -6.44 19.10 -76.52
CA PHE A 1005 -6.63 18.11 -75.46
C PHE A 1005 -7.55 16.96 -75.91
N PRO A 1006 -7.29 15.69 -75.50
CA PRO A 1006 -8.15 14.56 -75.85
C PRO A 1006 -9.61 14.73 -75.40
N LYS A 1007 -10.54 14.84 -76.35
CA LYS A 1007 -11.98 15.11 -76.10
C LYS A 1007 -12.69 14.06 -75.23
N ASN A 1008 -12.18 12.85 -75.18
CA ASN A 1008 -12.75 11.75 -74.38
C ASN A 1008 -12.07 11.62 -72.99
N GLY A 1009 -11.37 12.66 -72.54
CA GLY A 1009 -10.47 12.62 -71.38
C GLY A 1009 -9.12 11.97 -71.69
N LEU A 1010 -8.17 12.18 -70.80
CA LEU A 1010 -6.78 11.74 -70.86
C LEU A 1010 -6.50 10.71 -69.76
N THR A 1011 -5.80 9.63 -70.08
CA THR A 1011 -5.42 8.60 -69.10
C THR A 1011 -4.12 9.01 -68.40
N VAL A 1012 -4.21 9.29 -67.11
CA VAL A 1012 -3.05 9.55 -66.24
C VAL A 1012 -2.58 8.21 -65.67
N THR A 1013 -1.30 7.90 -65.87
CA THR A 1013 -0.65 6.69 -65.34
C THR A 1013 0.37 7.11 -64.28
N LEU A 1014 0.18 6.65 -63.04
CA LEU A 1014 1.11 6.87 -61.93
C LEU A 1014 1.70 5.53 -61.48
N SER A 1015 3.01 5.49 -61.25
CA SER A 1015 3.63 4.35 -60.56
C SER A 1015 3.10 4.25 -59.13
N TYR A 1016 3.02 3.04 -58.58
CA TYR A 1016 2.69 2.84 -57.17
C TYR A 1016 3.69 3.61 -56.28
N PRO A 1017 3.23 4.49 -55.37
CA PRO A 1017 4.09 5.15 -54.39
C PRO A 1017 4.95 4.14 -53.61
N LYS A 1018 6.16 4.55 -53.24
CA LYS A 1018 7.19 3.63 -52.70
C LYS A 1018 6.69 2.90 -51.44
N GLY A 1019 6.70 1.56 -51.49
CA GLY A 1019 6.21 0.70 -50.41
C GLY A 1019 4.73 0.29 -50.54
N THR A 1020 4.00 0.87 -51.49
CA THR A 1020 2.63 0.48 -51.82
C THR A 1020 2.59 -0.49 -53.01
N GLY A 1021 1.43 -1.10 -53.27
CA GLY A 1021 1.25 -1.97 -54.42
C GLY A 1021 -0.19 -2.46 -54.58
N LYS A 1022 -0.51 -2.94 -55.79
CA LYS A 1022 -1.85 -3.38 -56.23
C LYS A 1022 -2.64 -4.22 -55.21
N ALA A 1023 -1.98 -5.17 -54.58
CA ALA A 1023 -2.58 -6.15 -53.67
C ALA A 1023 -2.46 -5.76 -52.19
N SER A 1024 -1.53 -4.87 -51.83
CA SER A 1024 -1.34 -4.41 -50.45
C SER A 1024 -2.05 -3.09 -50.15
N HIS A 1025 -2.51 -2.35 -51.17
CA HIS A 1025 -3.13 -1.04 -50.97
C HIS A 1025 -4.34 -0.75 -51.88
N ASP A 1026 -5.27 0.04 -51.36
CA ASP A 1026 -6.33 0.73 -52.12
C ASP A 1026 -5.95 2.19 -52.36
N PHE A 1027 -6.44 2.76 -53.47
CA PHE A 1027 -6.07 4.09 -53.95
C PHE A 1027 -7.31 4.88 -54.36
N ALA A 1028 -7.27 6.20 -54.14
CA ALA A 1028 -8.24 7.15 -54.64
C ALA A 1028 -7.50 8.37 -55.22
N ALA A 1029 -8.08 9.00 -56.23
CA ALA A 1029 -7.55 10.23 -56.82
C ALA A 1029 -8.59 11.37 -56.74
N ALA A 1030 -8.08 12.60 -56.66
CA ALA A 1030 -8.86 13.83 -56.77
C ALA A 1030 -8.14 14.79 -57.72
N HIS A 1031 -8.89 15.56 -58.50
CA HIS A 1031 -8.37 16.49 -59.49
C HIS A 1031 -9.14 17.81 -59.40
N MET A 1032 -8.43 18.94 -59.31
CA MET A 1032 -9.04 20.27 -59.25
C MET A 1032 -8.93 20.99 -60.59
N PHE A 1033 -10.04 21.61 -61.00
CA PHE A 1033 -10.05 22.48 -62.17
C PHE A 1033 -9.39 23.82 -61.83
N THR A 1034 -8.36 24.20 -62.59
CA THR A 1034 -7.69 25.51 -62.47
C THR A 1034 -8.20 26.55 -63.47
N VAL A 1035 -8.95 26.12 -64.49
CA VAL A 1035 -9.64 26.96 -65.47
C VAL A 1035 -11.08 26.46 -65.65
N GLU A 1036 -11.98 27.29 -66.20
CA GLU A 1036 -13.36 26.86 -66.47
C GLU A 1036 -13.40 25.83 -67.61
N MET A 1037 -13.80 24.60 -67.31
CA MET A 1037 -13.79 23.49 -68.28
C MET A 1037 -14.89 22.47 -67.97
N ASN A 1038 -15.56 21.97 -69.00
CA ASN A 1038 -16.63 20.96 -68.90
C ASN A 1038 -17.79 21.29 -67.93
N GLY A 1039 -17.99 22.57 -67.61
CA GLY A 1039 -19.02 23.05 -66.68
C GLY A 1039 -18.51 23.28 -65.24
N HIS A 1040 -17.26 22.96 -64.95
CA HIS A 1040 -16.62 23.18 -63.66
C HIS A 1040 -15.86 24.50 -63.60
N LYS A 1041 -15.87 25.14 -62.42
CA LYS A 1041 -15.20 26.42 -62.15
C LYS A 1041 -13.79 26.24 -61.55
N PRO A 1042 -12.90 27.24 -61.69
CA PRO A 1042 -11.62 27.26 -60.98
C PRO A 1042 -11.79 27.03 -59.46
N GLY A 1043 -11.11 26.02 -58.94
CA GLY A 1043 -11.16 25.60 -57.53
C GLY A 1043 -12.14 24.44 -57.22
N GLU A 1044 -12.99 24.03 -58.15
CA GLU A 1044 -13.84 22.83 -57.99
C GLU A 1044 -13.03 21.54 -58.19
N VAL A 1045 -13.44 20.45 -57.51
CA VAL A 1045 -12.69 19.17 -57.47
C VAL A 1045 -13.56 17.99 -57.89
N GLU A 1046 -13.06 17.20 -58.83
CA GLU A 1046 -13.64 15.90 -59.24
C GLU A 1046 -12.84 14.72 -58.65
N PHE A 1047 -13.49 13.54 -58.56
CA PHE A 1047 -12.91 12.31 -58.04
C PHE A 1047 -12.95 11.22 -59.11
N PRO A 1048 -11.93 11.12 -59.99
CA PRO A 1048 -11.92 10.12 -61.05
C PRO A 1048 -11.79 8.69 -60.48
N THR A 1049 -12.40 7.72 -61.17
CA THR A 1049 -12.31 6.31 -60.79
C THR A 1049 -10.91 5.78 -61.04
N VAL A 1050 -10.34 5.09 -60.05
CA VAL A 1050 -8.97 4.54 -60.10
C VAL A 1050 -8.98 3.05 -60.43
N GLU A 1051 -8.20 2.68 -61.43
CA GLU A 1051 -7.94 1.32 -61.87
C GLU A 1051 -6.54 0.86 -61.41
N LYS A 1052 -6.47 -0.33 -60.79
CA LYS A 1052 -5.23 -0.89 -60.22
C LYS A 1052 -4.62 -1.92 -61.19
N GLY A 1053 -3.88 -1.45 -62.19
CA GLY A 1053 -3.11 -2.26 -63.14
C GLY A 1053 -1.70 -2.58 -62.64
N ASP A 1054 -0.75 -2.76 -63.54
CA ASP A 1054 0.70 -2.76 -63.21
C ASP A 1054 1.18 -1.36 -62.75
N ALA A 1055 0.38 -0.34 -63.04
CA ALA A 1055 0.44 1.01 -62.51
C ALA A 1055 -0.98 1.45 -62.06
N ILE A 1056 -1.06 2.58 -61.37
CA ILE A 1056 -2.31 3.24 -61.00
C ILE A 1056 -2.78 4.07 -62.21
N GLN A 1057 -3.99 3.83 -62.70
CA GLN A 1057 -4.55 4.56 -63.84
C GLN A 1057 -5.89 5.18 -63.51
N PHE A 1058 -6.14 6.39 -64.00
CA PHE A 1058 -7.44 7.06 -63.90
C PHE A 1058 -7.56 8.09 -65.02
N LYS A 1059 -8.80 8.46 -65.35
CA LYS A 1059 -9.09 9.36 -66.47
C LYS A 1059 -9.58 10.72 -65.99
N VAL A 1060 -8.98 11.79 -66.49
CA VAL A 1060 -9.31 13.18 -66.16
C VAL A 1060 -9.61 13.99 -67.41
N THR A 1061 -10.39 15.07 -67.27
CA THR A 1061 -10.86 15.88 -68.41
C THR A 1061 -10.24 17.28 -68.48
N SER A 1062 -9.57 17.71 -67.41
CA SER A 1062 -8.55 18.76 -67.41
C SER A 1062 -7.31 18.20 -66.70
N LEU A 1063 -6.30 19.03 -66.46
CA LEU A 1063 -5.13 18.66 -65.66
C LEU A 1063 -4.80 19.73 -64.62
N SER A 1064 -4.27 19.22 -63.50
CA SER A 1064 -3.58 19.93 -62.43
C SER A 1064 -4.41 20.94 -61.59
N PRO A 1065 -4.32 20.87 -60.25
CA PRO A 1065 -3.55 19.89 -59.46
C PRO A 1065 -4.28 18.56 -59.32
N ILE A 1066 -3.53 17.48 -59.09
CA ILE A 1066 -4.05 16.13 -58.85
C ILE A 1066 -3.49 15.60 -57.52
N SER A 1067 -4.32 15.03 -56.66
CA SER A 1067 -3.85 14.30 -55.46
C SER A 1067 -4.22 12.83 -55.51
N LEU A 1068 -3.31 11.99 -55.02
CA LEU A 1068 -3.45 10.53 -54.92
C LEU A 1068 -3.31 10.14 -53.45
N GLY A 1069 -4.33 9.49 -52.89
CA GLY A 1069 -4.33 8.99 -51.51
C GLY A 1069 -4.46 7.46 -51.46
N TRP A 1070 -3.89 6.81 -50.44
CA TRP A 1070 -3.89 5.34 -50.32
C TRP A 1070 -3.99 4.78 -48.90
N LYS A 1071 -4.40 3.51 -48.78
CA LYS A 1071 -4.51 2.75 -47.50
C LYS A 1071 -4.15 1.27 -47.66
N GLU A 1072 -3.72 0.59 -46.58
CA GLU A 1072 -3.20 -0.80 -46.60
C GLU A 1072 -4.29 -1.91 -46.45
N VAL A 1073 -4.02 -3.14 -46.92
CA VAL A 1073 -4.82 -4.37 -46.80
C VAL A 1073 -3.96 -5.63 -46.53
N LYS A 1074 -4.49 -6.59 -45.75
CA LYS A 1074 -3.75 -7.69 -45.05
C LYS A 1074 -3.87 -9.10 -45.69
N ALA A 1075 -2.94 -10.02 -45.40
CA ALA A 1075 -2.73 -11.31 -46.10
C ALA A 1075 -2.67 -12.59 -45.22
N VAL A 1076 -2.70 -13.77 -45.88
CA VAL A 1076 -2.92 -15.15 -45.33
C VAL A 1076 -1.63 -15.94 -45.06
N GLY A 1077 -1.61 -16.81 -44.02
CA GLY A 1077 -0.47 -17.67 -43.64
C GLY A 1077 -0.57 -19.17 -43.99
N GLY A 1078 0.40 -19.97 -43.53
CA GLY A 1078 0.48 -21.43 -43.71
C GLY A 1078 1.37 -22.13 -42.66
N THR A 1079 1.09 -23.42 -42.37
CA THR A 1079 1.58 -24.17 -41.18
C THR A 1079 2.52 -25.35 -41.51
N GLY A 1080 3.27 -25.84 -40.50
CA GLY A 1080 4.12 -27.03 -40.60
C GLY A 1080 4.28 -27.79 -39.27
N ASN A 1081 4.18 -29.13 -39.32
CA ASN A 1081 4.18 -30.05 -38.17
C ASN A 1081 5.58 -30.47 -37.70
N ASN A 1082 5.68 -30.96 -36.45
CA ASN A 1082 6.75 -31.90 -36.06
C ASN A 1082 6.31 -32.84 -34.91
N THR A 1083 6.83 -34.08 -34.89
CA THR A 1083 6.37 -35.18 -34.02
C THR A 1083 7.52 -35.80 -33.22
N ILE A 1084 7.34 -36.12 -31.94
CA ILE A 1084 8.30 -36.90 -31.12
C ILE A 1084 7.55 -37.94 -30.27
N THR A 1085 8.12 -39.13 -30.11
CA THR A 1085 7.53 -40.32 -29.47
C THR A 1085 8.11 -40.61 -28.08
N ASN A 1086 7.25 -41.01 -27.13
CA ASN A 1086 7.63 -41.45 -25.77
C ASN A 1086 7.69 -42.98 -25.62
N SER A 1087 8.53 -43.48 -24.71
CA SER A 1087 8.45 -44.85 -24.17
C SER A 1087 9.12 -44.98 -22.79
N ILE A 1088 8.37 -45.43 -21.77
CA ILE A 1088 8.87 -45.76 -20.42
C ILE A 1088 8.31 -47.15 -20.02
N PRO A 1089 9.12 -48.09 -19.46
CA PRO A 1089 8.66 -49.41 -19.02
C PRO A 1089 8.05 -49.43 -17.59
N ARG A 1090 7.28 -50.47 -17.27
CA ARG A 1090 6.43 -50.59 -16.06
C ARG A 1090 7.09 -51.24 -14.81
N LYS A 1091 6.47 -50.96 -13.66
CA LYS A 1091 6.76 -51.41 -12.26
C LYS A 1091 6.72 -52.93 -12.00
N SER A 1092 7.41 -53.31 -10.92
CA SER A 1092 6.97 -54.26 -9.86
C SER A 1092 7.68 -53.85 -8.55
N GLY A 1093 7.12 -53.87 -7.33
CA GLY A 1093 5.76 -54.15 -6.84
C GLY A 1093 5.85 -54.33 -5.31
N ALA A 1094 5.11 -53.54 -4.53
CA ALA A 1094 5.09 -53.59 -3.05
C ALA A 1094 3.67 -53.27 -2.53
N PRO A 1095 3.27 -53.70 -1.31
CA PRO A 1095 1.90 -53.57 -0.83
C PRO A 1095 1.49 -52.12 -0.52
N LYS A 1096 0.17 -51.89 -0.44
CA LYS A 1096 -0.41 -50.61 -0.06
C LYS A 1096 -0.57 -50.54 1.48
N THR A 1097 0.35 -49.89 2.17
CA THR A 1097 0.08 -49.28 3.47
C THR A 1097 -0.13 -47.78 3.29
N GLY A 1098 -1.16 -47.25 3.94
CA GLY A 1098 -1.59 -45.87 3.83
C GLY A 1098 -0.69 -44.89 4.59
N ASP A 1099 0.55 -44.73 4.15
CA ASP A 1099 1.38 -43.54 4.45
C ASP A 1099 2.58 -43.32 3.50
N THR A 1100 2.60 -44.04 2.36
CA THR A 1100 3.68 -43.92 1.36
C THR A 1100 3.64 -42.64 0.51
N ASN A 1101 2.54 -41.87 0.53
CA ASN A 1101 2.37 -40.70 -0.34
C ASN A 1101 3.21 -39.48 0.04
N THR A 1102 3.72 -39.40 1.29
CA THR A 1102 4.77 -38.42 1.64
C THR A 1102 6.06 -38.64 0.83
N ILE A 1103 6.25 -39.78 0.16
CA ILE A 1103 7.43 -40.08 -0.69
C ILE A 1103 7.08 -40.03 -2.19
N LEU A 1104 5.84 -40.33 -2.58
CA LEU A 1104 5.43 -40.22 -4.00
C LEU A 1104 5.42 -38.76 -4.47
N LEU A 1105 5.00 -37.83 -3.60
CA LEU A 1105 5.10 -36.38 -3.83
C LEU A 1105 6.55 -35.95 -4.12
N TYR A 1106 7.54 -36.50 -3.40
CA TYR A 1106 8.97 -36.22 -3.62
C TYR A 1106 9.49 -36.69 -5.00
N ALA A 1107 8.91 -37.74 -5.58
CA ALA A 1107 9.28 -38.18 -6.93
C ALA A 1107 8.75 -37.19 -8.00
N LEU A 1108 7.56 -36.63 -7.79
CA LEU A 1108 7.01 -35.56 -8.64
C LEU A 1108 7.86 -34.26 -8.51
N PHE A 1109 8.24 -33.90 -7.28
CA PHE A 1109 9.09 -32.72 -7.01
C PHE A 1109 10.50 -32.82 -7.61
N LEU A 1110 11.05 -34.02 -7.80
CA LEU A 1110 12.35 -34.20 -8.45
C LEU A 1110 12.30 -33.99 -9.98
N MET A 1111 11.19 -34.29 -10.65
CA MET A 1111 11.10 -34.12 -12.12
C MET A 1111 10.83 -32.68 -12.56
N LEU A 1112 10.26 -31.82 -11.69
CA LEU A 1112 10.16 -30.37 -11.93
C LEU A 1112 11.47 -29.62 -11.60
N GLY A 1113 12.45 -30.29 -10.99
CA GLY A 1113 13.79 -29.77 -10.69
C GLY A 1113 14.70 -29.52 -11.90
N ALA A 1114 14.19 -29.56 -13.13
CA ALA A 1114 14.95 -29.28 -14.36
C ALA A 1114 15.11 -27.78 -14.68
N ALA A 1115 14.36 -26.90 -13.99
CA ALA A 1115 14.52 -25.43 -14.06
C ALA A 1115 15.02 -24.90 -12.71
N GLY A 1116 16.33 -24.98 -12.49
CA GLY A 1116 16.93 -24.91 -11.15
C GLY A 1116 16.76 -23.58 -10.39
N VAL A 1117 16.07 -23.66 -9.25
CA VAL A 1117 16.30 -22.82 -8.06
C VAL A 1117 16.19 -23.74 -6.84
N GLY A 1118 17.23 -23.81 -6.00
CA GLY A 1118 17.26 -24.70 -4.84
C GLY A 1118 16.47 -24.16 -3.65
N TYR A 1119 15.64 -25.01 -3.03
CA TYR A 1119 14.97 -24.72 -1.76
C TYR A 1119 15.31 -25.77 -0.70
N SER A 1120 15.47 -25.31 0.54
CA SER A 1120 15.72 -26.17 1.71
C SER A 1120 14.47 -26.26 2.58
N VAL A 1121 13.87 -27.46 2.65
CA VAL A 1121 12.72 -27.74 3.52
C VAL A 1121 13.20 -28.11 4.92
N LYS A 1122 12.77 -27.36 5.94
CA LYS A 1122 12.96 -27.74 7.35
C LYS A 1122 11.71 -28.48 7.84
N ARG A 1123 11.81 -29.80 8.02
CA ARG A 1123 10.82 -30.56 8.81
C ARG A 1123 10.77 -29.99 10.23
N ARG A 1124 9.58 -29.60 10.69
CA ARG A 1124 9.18 -29.95 12.06
C ARG A 1124 8.37 -31.23 11.93
N THR A 1125 8.76 -32.25 12.69
CA THR A 1125 7.96 -33.44 12.87
C THR A 1125 6.56 -33.04 13.34
N MET A 1126 5.54 -33.63 12.73
CA MET A 1126 4.21 -33.72 13.34
C MET A 1126 4.39 -34.41 14.69
N ARG A 1127 3.63 -33.94 15.69
CA ARG A 1127 3.74 -34.42 17.07
C ARG A 1127 2.92 -35.67 17.25
#